data_AF-A0A938UNV6-F1
#
_entry.id   AF-A0A938UNV6-F1
#
_cell.length_a   1.000
_cell.length_b   1.000
_cell.length_c   1.000
_cell.angle_alpha   90.00
_cell.angle_beta   90.00
_cell.angle_gamma   90.00
#
_symmetry.space_group_name_H-M   'P 1'
#
loop_
_entity.id
_entity.type
_entity.pdbx_description
1 polymer ?
#
loop_
_entity_poly.entity_id
_entity_poly.type
_entity_poly.pdbx_seq_one_letter_code
_entity_poly.pdbx_strand_id
1 'polypeptide(L)'
;MNAKPFSFRAAALVVVAAWAARCSALDDPDLGSAQGIAPTDKSKPGPTVVFDPLRRPQPEIPFPNDLALHRRADGAQYVNVSTVSEAAIDRRNREHLNNVEGFSGLTPISVSFDGPLDLTTVTDDSVFVVNVQPGGGHVGEVIPLDLGRGWYPHTAEPHAYFPNDKLGFFDSYVLPPDNQVDSDGDGVPDQWIYHYETATHTLDIRPLLPLRAGEQYAVVLTRDVKGWDQQGRYGPVRSPFDFVNHDTQTQALERALPALQKRGKKRGDIAFGWTLTTGDLARTFRALRDGLYGKGPFAWLDKAFAPKINDVYDMEVTFDGDATYGGIGDKPFPLVPWDTTYTLQGAYLKQIFGLLNQFVPAGGFDHVSHVVFGDMVTPNLRSTPDNVWHLDTKKGEIAKDDALFHEKVPFLLIVPKATAQHKPPFPVVVYAHATGTSRIECLLMADKLAQAGIATFSIDAVGHGPVLADALKFLDDGGFSQYLPIIRSLLPKFLYADSETRFPESMSDTEVLQALLKHGFMQQLAVKGRATDDNEDCFTKGGEAYYAPNAFRLRDAMRQTTLDYIVAVRMLRALGQVPKPPTDPKKATKAQLMPSLLAGDFDLDGVLDAGGPTVPYFMTGISLGGIHTALTSPLEPYIVAAAPVVPGAGLADIFMRTRLHGVVTPLVHAISGPKVVACPEKKDGKPTGQVYLSWNDDSDRCKALSRKTYRDDKTGLCRATAVEVPTFFAKVPAPPGAQVQLDNLANGNHAQVAVGADGAFAVAVQSDKFDPMRVRVFAGGKAVSDVHAATPYEGLGKERNTPDFRRFVQLAANVLEGADAITVADRVILDPIAGYAPTHMLMMLAVLDQTVPFTTGVTLARAMGLFGRDNLLDPVQAPYRPWFEKAIAAGLLRGKDVPPPAVTPADPNPLHKLCSLVPTTPGKPGTSGICLADVHGKHEYLAQAPKNDEFPPVPGLNSKGEPYKGTFTEYHKNLMVHYFHSLGTQVLDDVCWGDPNCVADKGLDKAWETPVGPVP
;
A
#
# COMPACT_ATOMS: atom_id res chain seq x y z
N MET A 1 0.55 53.25 -63.55
CA MET A 1 1.99 53.56 -63.43
C MET A 1 2.67 52.27 -63.01
N ASN A 2 3.11 51.50 -64.02
CA ASN A 2 4.51 51.11 -64.29
C ASN A 2 4.99 50.02 -63.32
N ALA A 3 5.33 48.79 -63.73
CA ALA A 3 5.32 48.13 -65.03
C ALA A 3 5.25 46.61 -64.81
N LYS A 4 4.91 45.92 -65.90
CA LYS A 4 4.46 44.54 -66.07
C LYS A 4 5.55 43.42 -65.88
N PRO A 5 5.14 42.13 -65.96
CA PRO A 5 5.74 40.94 -65.34
C PRO A 5 6.37 39.95 -66.36
N PHE A 6 6.96 38.84 -65.89
CA PHE A 6 7.30 37.62 -66.67
C PHE A 6 7.40 36.46 -65.65
N SER A 7 6.68 35.33 -65.66
CA SER A 7 6.14 34.38 -66.64
C SER A 7 7.16 33.48 -67.35
N PHE A 8 7.13 32.18 -67.05
CA PHE A 8 7.32 31.03 -67.95
C PHE A 8 6.59 29.81 -67.30
N ARG A 9 5.40 29.40 -67.76
CA ARG A 9 5.11 28.29 -68.72
C ARG A 9 5.85 26.98 -68.37
N ALA A 10 5.20 25.96 -67.80
CA ALA A 10 4.21 25.01 -68.35
C ALA A 10 4.79 23.85 -69.20
N ALA A 11 4.78 22.62 -68.63
CA ALA A 11 4.52 21.30 -69.24
C ALA A 11 4.88 20.21 -68.19
N ALA A 12 3.92 19.58 -67.50
CA ALA A 12 3.29 18.29 -67.82
C ALA A 12 4.21 17.06 -67.58
N LEU A 13 3.94 16.27 -66.53
CA LEU A 13 3.49 14.86 -66.58
C LEU A 13 3.54 14.21 -65.18
N VAL A 14 2.52 13.41 -64.90
CA VAL A 14 2.35 12.53 -63.73
C VAL A 14 3.23 11.28 -63.87
N VAL A 15 3.99 10.90 -62.84
CA VAL A 15 4.35 9.50 -62.54
C VAL A 15 4.48 9.29 -61.02
N VAL A 16 3.87 8.21 -60.54
CA VAL A 16 3.86 7.69 -59.18
C VAL A 16 5.09 6.80 -58.87
N ALA A 17 5.53 6.85 -57.61
CA ALA A 17 6.31 5.85 -56.83
C ALA A 17 7.86 5.81 -56.82
N ALA A 18 8.35 5.67 -55.57
CA ALA A 18 9.46 4.85 -55.06
C ALA A 18 10.87 5.44 -54.79
N TRP A 19 11.25 5.37 -53.50
CA TRP A 19 12.56 5.09 -52.88
C TRP A 19 13.64 6.18 -52.63
N ALA A 20 14.00 6.26 -51.34
CA ALA A 20 15.35 6.29 -50.73
C ALA A 20 16.22 7.57 -50.71
N ALA A 21 16.47 8.01 -49.46
CA ALA A 21 17.74 8.41 -48.84
C ALA A 21 18.71 9.36 -49.57
N ARG A 22 19.02 10.51 -48.92
CA ARG A 22 20.40 10.93 -48.58
C ARG A 22 20.43 12.13 -47.61
N CYS A 23 21.23 11.96 -46.56
CA CYS A 23 21.62 12.95 -45.56
C CYS A 23 22.44 14.11 -46.12
N SER A 24 22.44 15.25 -45.41
CA SER A 24 23.68 15.87 -44.91
C SER A 24 23.36 16.91 -43.84
N ALA A 25 23.67 16.56 -42.59
CA ALA A 25 24.00 17.50 -41.54
C ALA A 25 25.53 17.40 -41.38
N LEU A 26 26.24 18.50 -41.58
CA LEU A 26 27.65 18.67 -41.24
C LEU A 26 27.80 20.12 -40.79
N ASP A 27 28.20 20.30 -39.54
CA ASP A 27 29.38 21.10 -39.16
C ASP A 27 29.39 21.30 -37.62
N ASP A 28 29.90 20.28 -36.91
CA ASP A 28 30.50 20.42 -35.58
C ASP A 28 31.69 19.42 -35.47
N PRO A 29 32.95 19.87 -35.30
CA PRO A 29 34.13 19.01 -35.30
C PRO A 29 34.37 18.19 -34.03
N ASP A 30 33.57 18.35 -32.97
CA ASP A 30 33.64 17.50 -31.76
C ASP A 30 32.65 16.32 -31.78
N LEU A 31 31.94 16.08 -32.89
CA LEU A 31 31.07 14.91 -33.13
C LEU A 31 31.77 13.83 -33.97
N GLY A 32 32.83 13.24 -33.43
CA GLY A 32 33.47 12.05 -34.01
C GLY A 32 32.72 10.74 -33.70
N SER A 33 32.05 10.16 -34.70
CA SER A 33 31.86 8.71 -34.90
C SER A 33 31.21 7.81 -33.83
N ALA A 34 30.04 8.11 -33.26
CA ALA A 34 29.35 7.11 -32.41
C ALA A 34 28.51 6.10 -33.25
N GLN A 35 29.10 4.95 -33.56
CA GLN A 35 28.51 3.79 -34.24
C GLN A 35 28.13 2.68 -33.22
N GLY A 36 27.37 2.99 -32.16
CA GLY A 36 27.03 2.00 -31.11
C GLY A 36 28.24 1.40 -30.35
N ILE A 37 28.00 0.49 -29.40
CA ILE A 37 29.10 -0.13 -28.61
C ILE A 37 29.90 -1.13 -29.44
N ALA A 38 29.20 -1.91 -30.26
CA ALA A 38 29.72 -2.98 -31.11
C ALA A 38 28.70 -3.28 -32.22
N PRO A 39 29.14 -3.72 -33.42
CA PRO A 39 28.23 -4.12 -34.49
C PRO A 39 27.44 -5.38 -34.12
N THR A 40 26.19 -5.44 -34.56
CA THR A 40 25.35 -6.64 -34.46
C THR A 40 25.82 -7.67 -35.47
N ASP A 41 26.12 -8.89 -35.02
CA ASP A 41 26.44 -10.00 -35.93
C ASP A 41 25.14 -10.62 -36.48
N LYS A 42 24.58 -10.00 -37.52
CA LYS A 42 23.35 -10.47 -38.19
C LYS A 42 23.53 -11.81 -38.92
N SER A 43 24.76 -12.32 -39.05
CA SER A 43 25.03 -13.61 -39.70
C SER A 43 24.79 -14.82 -38.78
N LYS A 44 24.74 -14.61 -37.46
CA LYS A 44 24.56 -15.67 -36.47
C LYS A 44 23.09 -16.01 -36.26
N PRO A 45 22.74 -17.29 -36.05
CA PRO A 45 21.40 -17.70 -35.63
C PRO A 45 21.11 -17.25 -34.18
N GLY A 46 19.86 -17.41 -33.72
CA GLY A 46 19.40 -17.04 -32.37
C GLY A 46 18.27 -16.00 -32.36
N PRO A 47 17.56 -15.80 -31.25
CA PRO A 47 16.38 -14.93 -31.22
C PRO A 47 16.78 -13.45 -31.20
N THR A 48 15.97 -12.61 -31.83
CA THR A 48 16.14 -11.15 -31.87
C THR A 48 15.28 -10.50 -30.79
N VAL A 49 15.80 -9.50 -30.10
CA VAL A 49 14.99 -8.65 -29.20
C VAL A 49 13.89 -7.96 -30.01
N VAL A 50 12.66 -8.02 -29.50
CA VAL A 50 11.51 -7.32 -30.07
C VAL A 50 11.61 -5.83 -29.74
N PHE A 51 11.47 -4.99 -30.76
CA PHE A 51 11.49 -3.54 -30.64
C PHE A 51 10.49 -2.92 -31.61
N ASP A 52 9.27 -2.69 -31.13
CA ASP A 52 8.17 -2.04 -31.83
C ASP A 52 7.60 -0.87 -30.98
N PRO A 53 8.17 0.34 -31.11
CA PRO A 53 7.72 1.51 -30.36
C PRO A 53 6.33 2.01 -30.82
N LEU A 54 5.80 1.53 -31.95
CA LEU A 54 4.54 1.97 -32.53
C LEU A 54 3.40 0.96 -32.32
N ARG A 55 3.70 -0.18 -31.70
CA ARG A 55 2.69 -1.18 -31.35
C ARG A 55 1.55 -0.53 -30.55
N ARG A 56 0.32 -0.93 -30.87
CA ARG A 56 -0.90 -0.50 -30.16
C ARG A 56 -1.54 -1.69 -29.42
N PRO A 57 -2.17 -1.46 -28.26
CA PRO A 57 -2.38 -0.16 -27.60
C PRO A 57 -1.16 0.37 -26.85
N GLN A 58 -0.13 -0.45 -26.63
CA GLN A 58 1.10 -0.12 -25.92
C GLN A 58 2.33 -0.53 -26.76
N PRO A 59 3.42 0.27 -26.74
CA PRO A 59 4.70 -0.10 -27.33
C PRO A 59 5.23 -1.44 -26.80
N GLU A 60 5.96 -2.17 -27.64
CA GLU A 60 6.67 -3.38 -27.24
C GLU A 60 8.17 -3.18 -27.46
N ILE A 61 8.81 -2.65 -26.44
CA ILE A 61 10.25 -2.48 -26.35
C ILE A 61 10.71 -3.05 -25.01
N PRO A 62 12.02 -3.32 -24.80
CA PRO A 62 12.53 -3.57 -23.46
C PRO A 62 12.02 -2.48 -22.51
N PHE A 63 11.51 -2.84 -21.34
CA PHE A 63 10.89 -1.90 -20.40
C PHE A 63 11.34 -2.23 -18.97
N PRO A 64 11.69 -1.24 -18.13
CA PRO A 64 11.79 0.17 -18.45
C PRO A 64 12.92 0.52 -19.44
N ASN A 65 12.76 1.63 -20.16
CA ASN A 65 13.73 2.10 -21.15
C ASN A 65 13.66 3.62 -21.34
N ASP A 66 14.81 4.30 -21.34
CA ASP A 66 14.93 5.75 -21.49
C ASP A 66 14.34 6.28 -22.80
N LEU A 67 14.19 5.45 -23.84
CA LEU A 67 13.49 5.82 -25.08
C LEU A 67 11.99 6.06 -24.86
N ALA A 68 11.42 5.52 -23.77
CA ALA A 68 10.07 5.80 -23.32
C ALA A 68 10.01 6.95 -22.30
N LEU A 69 11.08 7.73 -22.15
CA LEU A 69 11.09 8.97 -21.36
C LEU A 69 11.15 10.19 -22.29
N HIS A 70 10.50 11.27 -21.88
CA HIS A 70 10.69 12.60 -22.47
C HIS A 70 11.32 13.53 -21.45
N ARG A 71 12.30 14.33 -21.87
CA ARG A 71 12.92 15.35 -21.03
C ARG A 71 12.12 16.65 -21.12
N ARG A 72 11.72 17.21 -19.97
CA ARG A 72 11.07 18.53 -19.90
C ARG A 72 12.11 19.65 -19.79
N ALA A 73 11.66 20.90 -19.95
CA ALA A 73 12.52 22.09 -19.93
C ALA A 73 13.32 22.25 -18.62
N ASP A 74 12.84 21.63 -17.55
CA ASP A 74 13.44 21.65 -16.23
C ASP A 74 14.53 20.56 -16.04
N GLY A 75 14.79 19.75 -17.07
CA GLY A 75 15.80 18.69 -17.10
C GLY A 75 15.33 17.33 -16.59
N ALA A 76 14.16 17.25 -15.94
CA ALA A 76 13.61 15.99 -15.44
C ALA A 76 13.05 15.13 -16.60
N GLN A 77 13.13 13.81 -16.42
CA GLN A 77 12.68 12.83 -17.42
C GLN A 77 11.38 12.19 -16.94
N TYR A 78 10.35 12.22 -17.79
CA TYR A 78 9.03 11.71 -17.47
C TYR A 78 8.64 10.60 -18.42
N VAL A 79 7.87 9.63 -17.92
CA VAL A 79 7.28 8.58 -18.76
C VAL A 79 6.54 9.21 -19.94
N ASN A 80 6.67 8.60 -21.11
CA ASN A 80 6.06 9.07 -22.35
C ASN A 80 5.25 7.94 -22.98
N VAL A 81 3.97 7.88 -22.61
CA VAL A 81 2.98 6.96 -23.17
C VAL A 81 1.98 7.72 -24.04
N SER A 82 1.55 7.08 -25.12
CA SER A 82 0.48 7.59 -25.97
C SER A 82 -0.82 7.71 -25.16
N THR A 83 -1.42 8.90 -25.14
CA THR A 83 -2.73 9.16 -24.53
C THR A 83 -3.90 8.75 -25.44
N VAL A 84 -3.63 8.22 -26.64
CA VAL A 84 -4.68 7.76 -27.56
C VAL A 84 -5.34 6.51 -27.01
N SER A 85 -6.59 6.64 -26.59
CA SER A 85 -7.48 5.55 -26.19
C SER A 85 -8.93 5.96 -26.44
N GLU A 86 -9.80 4.99 -26.73
CA GLU A 86 -11.21 5.26 -27.04
C GLU A 86 -12.04 5.50 -25.76
N ALA A 87 -11.66 4.89 -24.63
CA ALA A 87 -12.30 5.14 -23.33
C ALA A 87 -11.59 6.24 -22.52
N ALA A 88 -12.37 7.09 -21.88
CA ALA A 88 -11.89 8.21 -21.06
C ALA A 88 -11.10 7.74 -19.84
N ILE A 89 -11.50 6.64 -19.17
CA ILE A 89 -10.78 6.08 -18.02
C ILE A 89 -9.31 5.79 -18.35
N ASP A 90 -9.04 5.18 -19.51
CA ASP A 90 -7.68 4.85 -19.94
C ASP A 90 -6.92 6.10 -20.41
N ARG A 91 -7.60 7.04 -21.09
CA ARG A 91 -6.99 8.35 -21.42
C ARG A 91 -6.51 9.08 -20.16
N ARG A 92 -7.35 9.21 -19.12
CA ARG A 92 -7.00 9.85 -17.85
C ARG A 92 -5.80 9.17 -17.19
N ASN A 93 -5.81 7.85 -17.09
CA ASN A 93 -4.69 7.09 -16.52
C ASN A 93 -3.37 7.32 -17.28
N ARG A 94 -3.41 7.37 -18.62
CA ARG A 94 -2.23 7.63 -19.46
C ARG A 94 -1.75 9.08 -19.38
N GLU A 95 -2.66 10.04 -19.25
CA GLU A 95 -2.31 11.45 -19.00
C GLU A 95 -1.56 11.60 -17.68
N HIS A 96 -2.01 10.93 -16.61
CA HIS A 96 -1.29 10.92 -15.33
C HIS A 96 0.05 10.19 -15.41
N LEU A 97 0.15 9.09 -16.16
CA LEU A 97 1.42 8.39 -16.38
C LEU A 97 2.48 9.33 -16.98
N ASN A 98 2.09 10.23 -17.88
CA ASN A 98 3.01 11.20 -18.47
C ASN A 98 3.54 12.26 -17.50
N ASN A 99 3.07 12.27 -16.25
CA ASN A 99 3.57 13.10 -15.15
C ASN A 99 4.40 12.31 -14.12
N VAL A 100 4.63 11.01 -14.34
CA VAL A 100 5.52 10.20 -13.50
C VAL A 100 6.97 10.43 -13.95
N GLU A 101 7.81 10.88 -13.04
CA GLU A 101 9.24 11.09 -13.29
C GLU A 101 10.01 9.77 -13.18
N GLY A 102 10.77 9.46 -14.22
CA GLY A 102 11.59 8.26 -14.33
C GLY A 102 10.81 6.96 -14.12
N PHE A 103 11.56 5.91 -13.81
CA PHE A 103 11.03 4.60 -13.51
C PHE A 103 11.24 4.18 -12.05
N SER A 104 10.48 3.20 -11.60
CA SER A 104 10.62 2.53 -10.32
C SER A 104 11.97 1.83 -10.23
N GLY A 105 12.52 1.76 -9.02
CA GLY A 105 13.77 1.07 -8.74
C GLY A 105 13.61 -0.42 -8.39
N LEU A 106 12.38 -0.92 -8.21
CA LEU A 106 12.11 -2.33 -7.86
C LEU A 106 11.22 -3.07 -8.87
N THR A 107 10.58 -2.36 -9.81
CA THR A 107 9.77 -2.99 -10.85
C THR A 107 10.60 -3.98 -11.68
N PRO A 108 10.00 -5.10 -12.13
CA PRO A 108 10.67 -6.00 -13.05
C PRO A 108 11.10 -5.26 -14.31
N ILE A 109 12.23 -5.66 -14.87
CA ILE A 109 12.76 -5.22 -16.15
C ILE A 109 12.44 -6.33 -17.16
N SER A 110 11.61 -6.04 -18.16
CA SER A 110 11.14 -7.00 -19.16
C SER A 110 11.82 -6.79 -20.51
N VAL A 111 12.11 -7.89 -21.21
CA VAL A 111 12.62 -7.89 -22.59
C VAL A 111 12.08 -9.10 -23.36
N SER A 112 11.41 -8.82 -24.48
CA SER A 112 10.77 -9.84 -25.33
C SER A 112 11.65 -10.22 -26.52
N PHE A 113 11.47 -11.44 -27.01
CA PHE A 113 12.24 -12.02 -28.11
C PHE A 113 11.34 -12.61 -29.21
N ASP A 114 11.80 -12.59 -30.46
CA ASP A 114 11.06 -13.15 -31.60
C ASP A 114 11.01 -14.70 -31.61
N GLY A 115 11.74 -15.34 -30.70
CA GLY A 115 11.78 -16.78 -30.48
C GLY A 115 12.22 -17.13 -29.05
N PRO A 116 12.11 -18.41 -28.64
CA PRO A 116 12.28 -18.80 -27.25
C PRO A 116 13.74 -18.75 -26.78
N LEU A 117 13.94 -18.46 -25.50
CA LEU A 117 15.25 -18.50 -24.84
C LEU A 117 15.59 -19.88 -24.28
N ASP A 118 16.88 -20.19 -24.24
CA ASP A 118 17.46 -21.23 -23.40
C ASP A 118 17.74 -20.64 -22.02
N LEU A 119 16.80 -20.87 -21.09
CA LEU A 119 16.85 -20.29 -19.75
C LEU A 119 18.07 -20.75 -18.93
N THR A 120 18.70 -21.88 -19.28
CA THR A 120 19.94 -22.32 -18.62
C THR A 120 21.12 -21.38 -18.88
N THR A 121 21.01 -20.54 -19.92
CA THR A 121 22.02 -19.54 -20.29
C THR A 121 21.76 -18.16 -19.69
N VAL A 122 20.63 -17.97 -18.99
CA VAL A 122 20.27 -16.72 -18.30
C VAL A 122 20.80 -16.80 -16.87
N THR A 123 21.95 -16.16 -16.61
CA THR A 123 22.68 -16.27 -15.34
C THR A 123 23.23 -14.92 -14.90
N ASP A 124 23.75 -14.85 -13.67
CA ASP A 124 24.44 -13.66 -13.14
C ASP A 124 25.70 -13.26 -13.95
N ASP A 125 26.16 -14.13 -14.85
CA ASP A 125 27.30 -13.91 -15.74
C ASP A 125 26.89 -13.58 -17.19
N SER A 126 25.60 -13.58 -17.52
CA SER A 126 25.10 -13.29 -18.88
C SER A 126 24.14 -12.11 -18.94
N VAL A 127 23.55 -11.72 -17.80
CA VAL A 127 22.66 -10.56 -17.67
C VAL A 127 23.18 -9.62 -16.57
N PHE A 128 23.34 -8.34 -16.90
CA PHE A 128 23.86 -7.33 -15.99
C PHE A 128 22.96 -6.11 -15.94
N VAL A 129 22.76 -5.57 -14.73
CA VAL A 129 22.25 -4.21 -14.52
C VAL A 129 23.35 -3.42 -13.81
N VAL A 130 23.83 -2.34 -14.45
CA VAL A 130 25.01 -1.59 -14.01
C VAL A 130 24.65 -0.12 -13.85
N ASN A 131 24.99 0.46 -12.71
CA ASN A 131 24.87 1.90 -12.50
C ASN A 131 25.80 2.67 -13.43
N VAL A 132 25.26 3.61 -14.19
CA VAL A 132 26.00 4.42 -15.17
C VAL A 132 25.73 5.92 -15.01
N GLN A 133 25.25 6.37 -13.85
CA GLN A 133 24.93 7.78 -13.60
C GLN A 133 26.18 8.68 -13.73
N PRO A 134 26.26 9.60 -14.71
CA PRO A 134 27.41 10.49 -14.85
C PRO A 134 27.71 11.26 -13.56
N GLY A 135 28.97 11.21 -13.10
CA GLY A 135 29.42 11.92 -11.90
C GLY A 135 28.87 11.36 -10.58
N GLY A 136 28.10 10.26 -10.61
CA GLY A 136 27.58 9.61 -9.41
C GLY A 136 28.68 8.88 -8.61
N GLY A 137 28.49 8.78 -7.30
CA GLY A 137 29.42 8.06 -6.41
C GLY A 137 29.42 6.53 -6.60
N HIS A 138 28.48 6.00 -7.39
CA HIS A 138 28.20 4.57 -7.52
C HIS A 138 28.34 4.03 -8.95
N VAL A 139 28.97 4.79 -9.85
CA VAL A 139 29.18 4.34 -11.23
C VAL A 139 29.94 3.01 -11.26
N GLY A 140 29.40 2.05 -12.01
CA GLY A 140 29.93 0.70 -12.12
C GLY A 140 29.45 -0.27 -11.04
N GLU A 141 28.56 0.15 -10.12
CA GLU A 141 27.86 -0.76 -9.20
C GLU A 141 27.02 -1.75 -10.04
N VAL A 142 27.28 -3.06 -9.88
CA VAL A 142 26.52 -4.13 -10.54
C VAL A 142 25.44 -4.62 -9.60
N ILE A 143 24.18 -4.56 -10.02
CA ILE A 143 23.03 -4.89 -9.21
C ILE A 143 22.76 -6.41 -9.28
N PRO A 144 22.65 -7.11 -8.14
CA PRO A 144 22.30 -8.52 -8.10
C PRO A 144 20.83 -8.72 -8.50
N LEU A 145 20.54 -9.80 -9.24
CA LEU A 145 19.24 -10.00 -9.92
C LEU A 145 18.55 -11.29 -9.45
N ASP A 146 17.22 -11.35 -9.45
CA ASP A 146 16.48 -12.60 -9.48
C ASP A 146 16.23 -12.98 -10.94
N LEU A 147 16.89 -14.04 -11.38
CA LEU A 147 16.75 -14.63 -12.71
C LEU A 147 16.07 -16.00 -12.59
N GLY A 148 14.99 -16.07 -11.83
CA GLY A 148 14.21 -17.30 -11.65
C GLY A 148 14.56 -18.15 -10.44
N ARG A 149 15.32 -17.62 -9.47
CA ARG A 149 15.68 -18.34 -8.25
C ARG A 149 14.55 -18.41 -7.24
N GLY A 150 13.50 -17.61 -7.39
CA GLY A 150 12.30 -17.65 -6.55
C GLY A 150 12.35 -16.69 -5.36
N TRP A 151 13.08 -15.57 -5.50
CA TRP A 151 13.08 -14.49 -4.50
C TRP A 151 11.78 -13.67 -4.57
N TYR A 152 11.18 -13.57 -5.75
CA TYR A 152 9.90 -12.91 -5.99
C TYR A 152 8.83 -13.89 -6.49
N PRO A 153 8.32 -14.80 -5.65
CA PRO A 153 7.27 -15.72 -6.06
C PRO A 153 5.97 -14.97 -6.38
N HIS A 154 5.36 -15.32 -7.51
CA HIS A 154 4.05 -14.79 -7.96
C HIS A 154 2.86 -15.58 -7.41
N THR A 155 3.13 -16.65 -6.66
CA THR A 155 2.09 -17.52 -6.09
C THR A 155 1.38 -16.83 -4.93
N ALA A 156 0.06 -16.95 -4.93
CA ALA A 156 -0.84 -16.66 -3.83
C ALA A 156 -1.83 -17.82 -3.74
N GLU A 157 -2.43 -18.06 -2.59
CA GLU A 157 -3.43 -19.11 -2.53
C GLU A 157 -4.62 -18.81 -3.51
N PRO A 158 -5.18 -19.80 -4.22
CA PRO A 158 -6.19 -19.59 -5.27
C PRO A 158 -7.41 -18.79 -4.84
N HIS A 159 -7.86 -17.85 -5.67
CA HIS A 159 -9.03 -17.01 -5.41
C HIS A 159 -9.76 -16.65 -6.70
N ALA A 160 -11.10 -16.67 -6.65
CA ALA A 160 -11.96 -16.22 -7.74
C ALA A 160 -12.37 -14.77 -7.52
N TYR A 161 -11.91 -13.86 -8.38
CA TYR A 161 -12.15 -12.42 -8.26
C TYR A 161 -13.52 -11.99 -8.80
N PHE A 162 -14.13 -12.80 -9.67
CA PHE A 162 -15.45 -12.58 -10.24
C PHE A 162 -16.27 -13.88 -10.19
N PRO A 163 -17.60 -13.80 -10.32
CA PRO A 163 -18.38 -14.99 -10.63
C PRO A 163 -17.94 -15.55 -11.99
N ASN A 164 -17.92 -16.88 -12.10
CA ASN A 164 -17.48 -17.59 -13.30
C ASN A 164 -16.03 -17.32 -13.73
N ASP A 165 -15.17 -16.86 -12.80
CA ASP A 165 -13.74 -16.74 -13.04
C ASP A 165 -13.12 -18.12 -13.34
N LYS A 166 -12.80 -18.35 -14.62
CA LYS A 166 -12.27 -19.63 -15.12
C LYS A 166 -10.94 -20.00 -14.48
N LEU A 167 -10.20 -19.03 -13.95
CA LEU A 167 -8.89 -19.23 -13.34
C LEU A 167 -8.95 -19.15 -11.81
N GLY A 168 -10.15 -19.15 -11.21
CA GLY A 168 -10.32 -19.03 -9.75
C GLY A 168 -9.66 -20.16 -8.95
N PHE A 169 -9.29 -21.25 -9.62
CA PHE A 169 -8.55 -22.38 -9.05
C PHE A 169 -7.03 -22.20 -9.06
N PHE A 170 -6.52 -21.19 -9.78
CA PHE A 170 -5.09 -21.02 -10.03
C PHE A 170 -4.46 -19.99 -9.09
N ASP A 171 -3.21 -20.24 -8.72
CA ASP A 171 -2.45 -19.54 -7.67
C ASP A 171 -1.60 -18.38 -8.20
N SER A 172 -1.62 -18.09 -9.50
CA SER A 172 -0.96 -16.92 -10.10
C SER A 172 -1.97 -15.95 -10.67
N TYR A 173 -1.77 -14.66 -10.40
CA TYR A 173 -2.59 -13.58 -10.94
C TYR A 173 -2.06 -13.02 -12.28
N VAL A 174 -0.75 -13.17 -12.52
CA VAL A 174 -0.04 -12.56 -13.65
C VAL A 174 0.30 -13.52 -14.78
N LEU A 175 0.69 -14.77 -14.49
CA LEU A 175 1.11 -15.76 -15.50
C LEU A 175 0.10 -16.90 -15.59
N PRO A 176 -0.22 -17.45 -16.78
CA PRO A 176 -1.26 -18.47 -16.93
C PRO A 176 -0.80 -19.88 -16.51
N PRO A 177 -1.74 -20.85 -16.34
CA PRO A 177 -1.40 -22.23 -15.96
C PRO A 177 -0.46 -22.95 -16.92
N ASP A 178 -0.51 -22.61 -18.20
CA ASP A 178 0.31 -23.15 -19.29
C ASP A 178 1.64 -22.41 -19.48
N ASN A 179 2.03 -21.51 -18.55
CA ASN A 179 3.34 -20.87 -18.55
C ASN A 179 4.46 -21.82 -18.09
N GLN A 180 4.63 -22.91 -18.84
CA GLN A 180 5.50 -24.02 -18.55
C GLN A 180 6.57 -24.16 -19.63
N VAL A 181 7.77 -24.56 -19.23
CA VAL A 181 8.86 -24.94 -20.13
C VAL A 181 9.08 -26.44 -20.04
N ASP A 182 9.61 -27.00 -21.12
CA ASP A 182 10.13 -28.38 -21.16
C ASP A 182 11.51 -28.38 -20.48
N SER A 183 11.55 -28.86 -19.24
CA SER A 183 12.74 -28.81 -18.38
C SER A 183 13.64 -30.04 -18.53
N ASP A 184 13.15 -31.14 -19.09
CA ASP A 184 13.89 -32.39 -19.29
C ASP A 184 14.18 -32.71 -20.77
N GLY A 185 13.63 -31.93 -21.69
CA GLY A 185 13.88 -32.01 -23.13
C GLY A 185 13.10 -33.11 -23.83
N ASP A 186 12.04 -33.64 -23.23
CA ASP A 186 11.22 -34.72 -23.80
C ASP A 186 10.16 -34.21 -24.82
N GLY A 187 10.06 -32.89 -24.99
CA GLY A 187 9.12 -32.21 -25.87
C GLY A 187 7.78 -31.86 -25.19
N VAL A 188 7.63 -32.10 -23.89
CA VAL A 188 6.43 -31.85 -23.09
C VAL A 188 6.75 -30.82 -22.00
N PRO A 189 6.12 -29.63 -22.01
CA PRO A 189 6.28 -28.68 -20.92
C PRO A 189 5.85 -29.28 -19.57
N ASP A 190 6.75 -29.24 -18.58
CA ASP A 190 6.59 -29.91 -17.29
C ASP A 190 6.95 -29.02 -16.09
N GLN A 191 7.60 -27.88 -16.32
CA GLN A 191 8.02 -26.96 -15.26
C GLN A 191 7.44 -25.56 -15.41
N TRP A 192 6.72 -25.06 -14.39
CA TRP A 192 6.20 -23.69 -14.36
C TRP A 192 7.28 -22.67 -13.98
N ILE A 193 7.38 -21.57 -14.73
CA ILE A 193 8.45 -20.58 -14.62
C ILE A 193 7.90 -19.19 -14.24
N TYR A 194 8.61 -18.47 -13.36
CA TYR A 194 8.21 -17.16 -12.83
C TYR A 194 8.83 -15.96 -13.57
N HIS A 195 10.04 -16.13 -14.10
CA HIS A 195 10.88 -15.08 -14.65
C HIS A 195 10.85 -15.04 -16.19
N TYR A 196 9.97 -15.83 -16.81
CA TYR A 196 9.87 -15.94 -18.25
C TYR A 196 8.43 -16.24 -18.66
N GLU A 197 7.93 -15.44 -19.59
CA GLU A 197 6.62 -15.60 -20.19
C GLU A 197 6.73 -16.36 -21.51
N THR A 198 6.23 -17.59 -21.54
CA THR A 198 6.39 -18.48 -22.70
C THR A 198 5.57 -18.01 -23.91
N ALA A 199 4.41 -17.40 -23.67
CA ALA A 199 3.49 -16.95 -24.73
C ALA A 199 4.05 -15.83 -25.63
N THR A 200 4.93 -14.97 -25.09
CA THR A 200 5.54 -13.85 -25.83
C THR A 200 7.06 -13.86 -25.81
N HIS A 201 7.65 -14.93 -25.27
CA HIS A 201 9.10 -15.06 -25.04
C HIS A 201 9.68 -13.85 -24.30
N THR A 202 9.03 -13.43 -23.22
CA THR A 202 9.45 -12.25 -22.45
C THR A 202 10.21 -12.67 -21.20
N LEU A 203 11.46 -12.25 -21.09
CA LEU A 203 12.28 -12.42 -19.89
C LEU A 203 12.00 -11.29 -18.91
N ASP A 204 11.70 -11.65 -17.66
CA ASP A 204 11.53 -10.72 -16.54
C ASP A 204 12.75 -10.79 -15.61
N ILE A 205 13.44 -9.66 -15.47
CA ILE A 205 14.64 -9.48 -14.66
C ILE A 205 14.27 -8.65 -13.43
N ARG A 206 14.42 -9.18 -12.22
CA ARG A 206 14.09 -8.45 -10.98
C ARG A 206 15.34 -8.02 -10.23
N PRO A 207 15.56 -6.72 -9.96
CA PRO A 207 16.62 -6.28 -9.06
C PRO A 207 16.41 -6.85 -7.65
N LEU A 208 17.42 -7.48 -7.04
CA LEU A 208 17.38 -7.91 -5.63
C LEU A 208 17.57 -6.73 -4.67
N LEU A 209 18.18 -5.64 -5.13
CA LEU A 209 18.27 -4.39 -4.38
C LEU A 209 17.54 -3.31 -5.19
N PRO A 210 16.80 -2.39 -4.52
CA PRO A 210 16.20 -1.28 -5.23
C PRO A 210 17.30 -0.46 -5.91
N LEU A 211 17.08 -0.14 -7.18
CA LEU A 211 17.91 0.81 -7.90
C LEU A 211 17.83 2.18 -7.20
N ARG A 212 18.96 2.89 -7.16
CA ARG A 212 19.06 4.19 -6.49
C ARG A 212 18.18 5.21 -7.19
N ALA A 213 17.56 6.09 -6.41
CA ALA A 213 16.66 7.12 -6.90
C ALA A 213 17.37 8.17 -7.79
N GLY A 214 16.77 8.53 -8.92
CA GLY A 214 17.29 9.56 -9.82
C GLY A 214 18.55 9.19 -10.60
N GLU A 215 18.93 7.90 -10.65
CA GLU A 215 20.17 7.43 -11.27
C GLU A 215 19.90 6.64 -12.55
N GLN A 216 20.82 6.74 -13.51
CA GLN A 216 20.77 5.99 -14.77
C GLN A 216 21.47 4.64 -14.66
N TYR A 217 20.85 3.61 -15.24
CA TYR A 217 21.33 2.23 -15.28
C TYR A 217 21.42 1.71 -16.72
N ALA A 218 22.44 0.90 -16.97
CA ALA A 218 22.61 0.10 -18.17
C ALA A 218 22.15 -1.33 -17.91
N VAL A 219 21.24 -1.84 -18.73
CA VAL A 219 20.89 -3.25 -18.77
C VAL A 219 21.60 -3.88 -19.96
N VAL A 220 22.33 -4.97 -19.72
CA VAL A 220 23.22 -5.59 -20.70
C VAL A 220 22.98 -7.09 -20.76
N LEU A 221 22.66 -7.58 -21.95
CA LEU A 221 22.64 -8.99 -22.30
C LEU A 221 23.92 -9.34 -23.06
N THR A 222 24.64 -10.37 -22.61
CA THR A 222 25.81 -10.87 -23.34
C THR A 222 25.41 -11.89 -24.41
N ARG A 223 26.37 -12.23 -25.28
CA ARG A 223 26.26 -13.30 -26.27
C ARG A 223 26.21 -14.69 -25.64
N ASP A 224 26.34 -14.79 -24.31
CA ASP A 224 26.14 -16.04 -23.60
C ASP A 224 24.65 -16.34 -23.42
N VAL A 225 23.78 -15.32 -23.43
CA VAL A 225 22.32 -15.53 -23.49
C VAL A 225 21.96 -16.06 -24.88
N LYS A 226 21.35 -17.25 -24.93
CA LYS A 226 21.05 -17.97 -26.17
C LYS A 226 19.57 -18.37 -26.23
N GLY A 227 19.17 -18.78 -27.43
CA GLY A 227 17.86 -19.34 -27.69
C GLY A 227 17.72 -19.77 -29.14
N TRP A 228 16.48 -19.92 -29.59
CA TRP A 228 16.14 -20.31 -30.95
C TRP A 228 15.47 -19.17 -31.70
N ASP A 229 15.87 -18.93 -32.95
CA ASP A 229 15.14 -18.03 -33.82
C ASP A 229 13.81 -18.65 -34.31
N GLN A 230 13.04 -17.86 -35.06
CA GLN A 230 11.77 -18.30 -35.67
C GLN A 230 11.92 -19.49 -36.63
N GLN A 231 13.13 -19.80 -37.09
CA GLN A 231 13.44 -20.97 -37.92
C GLN A 231 13.97 -22.16 -37.11
N GLY A 232 13.98 -22.07 -35.78
CA GLY A 232 14.46 -23.12 -34.88
C GLY A 232 15.98 -23.23 -34.83
N ARG A 233 16.75 -22.24 -35.28
CA ARG A 233 18.22 -22.28 -35.23
C ARG A 233 18.71 -21.70 -33.91
N TYR A 234 19.54 -22.48 -33.21
CA TYR A 234 20.09 -22.11 -31.90
C TYR A 234 21.29 -21.16 -32.01
N GLY A 235 21.30 -20.10 -31.21
CA GLY A 235 22.42 -19.15 -31.15
C GLY A 235 22.23 -18.01 -30.15
N PRO A 236 23.17 -17.06 -30.07
CA PRO A 236 23.09 -15.93 -29.15
C PRO A 236 21.91 -15.02 -29.47
N VAL A 237 21.37 -14.36 -28.44
CA VAL A 237 20.40 -13.28 -28.66
C VAL A 237 21.00 -12.18 -29.54
N ARG A 238 20.14 -11.50 -30.32
CA ARG A 238 20.57 -10.45 -31.25
C ARG A 238 19.84 -9.13 -31.00
N SER A 239 20.54 -8.04 -31.32
CA SER A 239 19.96 -6.70 -31.39
C SER A 239 19.12 -6.52 -32.66
N PRO A 240 18.00 -5.78 -32.59
CA PRO A 240 17.22 -5.40 -33.76
C PRO A 240 17.89 -4.29 -34.59
N PHE A 241 18.94 -3.65 -34.07
CA PHE A 241 19.68 -2.56 -34.73
C PHE A 241 20.96 -3.06 -35.42
N ASP A 242 21.60 -2.19 -36.22
CA ASP A 242 22.91 -2.47 -36.82
C ASP A 242 24.04 -2.59 -35.78
N PHE A 243 23.81 -2.05 -34.60
CA PHE A 243 24.67 -2.16 -33.42
C PHE A 243 23.93 -2.82 -32.26
N VAL A 244 24.65 -3.23 -31.23
CA VAL A 244 24.08 -3.91 -30.06
C VAL A 244 23.17 -3.03 -29.19
N ASN A 245 22.90 -1.78 -29.58
CA ASN A 245 22.08 -0.83 -28.84
C ASN A 245 21.52 0.26 -29.76
N HIS A 246 20.52 1.01 -29.29
CA HIS A 246 20.07 2.25 -29.94
C HIS A 246 21.16 3.32 -29.80
N ASP A 247 21.42 4.09 -30.86
CA ASP A 247 22.57 5.01 -30.95
C ASP A 247 22.57 6.08 -29.84
N THR A 248 21.41 6.65 -29.53
CA THR A 248 21.21 7.64 -28.45
C THR A 248 21.58 7.15 -27.05
N GLN A 249 21.68 5.83 -26.84
CA GLN A 249 22.02 5.22 -25.53
C GLN A 249 23.49 4.81 -25.44
N THR A 250 24.27 4.94 -26.52
CA THR A 250 25.66 4.43 -26.60
C THR A 250 26.56 5.00 -25.51
N GLN A 251 26.59 6.33 -25.36
CA GLN A 251 27.47 7.00 -24.40
C GLN A 251 27.22 6.53 -22.95
N ALA A 252 25.97 6.23 -22.61
CA ALA A 252 25.61 5.74 -21.29
C ALA A 252 26.03 4.29 -21.08
N LEU A 253 25.83 3.43 -22.07
CA LEU A 253 26.24 2.03 -22.00
C LEU A 253 27.77 1.87 -21.99
N GLU A 254 28.54 2.77 -22.62
CA GLU A 254 29.99 2.76 -22.55
C GLU A 254 30.53 2.89 -21.12
N ARG A 255 29.81 3.57 -20.24
CA ARG A 255 30.18 3.70 -18.81
C ARG A 255 30.04 2.38 -18.05
N ALA A 256 29.28 1.41 -18.55
CA ALA A 256 29.19 0.08 -17.93
C ALA A 256 30.41 -0.81 -18.24
N LEU A 257 31.16 -0.53 -19.31
CA LEU A 257 32.24 -1.40 -19.81
C LEU A 257 33.32 -1.71 -18.76
N PRO A 258 33.81 -0.75 -17.94
CA PRO A 258 34.79 -1.08 -16.90
C PRO A 258 34.26 -2.07 -15.87
N ALA A 259 32.97 -2.00 -15.53
CA ALA A 259 32.33 -2.94 -14.61
C ALA A 259 32.21 -4.34 -15.23
N LEU A 260 31.80 -4.40 -16.50
CA LEU A 260 31.72 -5.64 -17.28
C LEU A 260 33.10 -6.31 -17.45
N GLN A 261 34.16 -5.54 -17.67
CA GLN A 261 35.53 -6.04 -17.77
C GLN A 261 36.01 -6.70 -16.47
N LYS A 262 35.65 -6.15 -15.31
CA LYS A 262 35.92 -6.78 -14.00
C LYS A 262 35.20 -8.13 -13.84
N ARG A 263 34.11 -8.35 -14.58
CA ARG A 263 33.38 -9.63 -14.67
C ARG A 263 33.81 -10.48 -15.87
N GLY A 264 34.97 -10.16 -16.49
CA GLY A 264 35.52 -10.91 -17.60
C GLY A 264 34.85 -10.69 -18.96
N LYS A 265 33.95 -9.70 -19.09
CA LYS A 265 33.23 -9.39 -20.34
C LYS A 265 33.87 -8.22 -21.07
N LYS A 266 34.04 -8.36 -22.39
CA LYS A 266 34.59 -7.37 -23.31
C LYS A 266 33.46 -6.73 -24.14
N ARG A 267 33.77 -5.64 -24.85
CA ARG A 267 32.83 -4.99 -25.79
C ARG A 267 32.21 -6.00 -26.77
N GLY A 268 33.03 -6.91 -27.30
CA GLY A 268 32.61 -7.94 -28.23
C GLY A 268 31.77 -9.07 -27.62
N ASP A 269 31.58 -9.11 -26.30
CA ASP A 269 30.73 -10.11 -25.65
C ASP A 269 29.30 -9.61 -25.46
N ILE A 270 29.03 -8.33 -25.74
CA ILE A 270 27.70 -7.74 -25.64
C ILE A 270 26.85 -8.18 -26.85
N ALA A 271 25.62 -8.59 -26.58
CA ALA A 271 24.63 -8.94 -27.59
C ALA A 271 23.55 -7.87 -27.75
N PHE A 272 23.10 -7.31 -26.62
CA PHE A 272 22.14 -6.21 -26.60
C PHE A 272 22.28 -5.38 -25.33
N GLY A 273 22.07 -4.07 -25.41
CA GLY A 273 22.05 -3.20 -24.24
C GLY A 273 21.13 -1.99 -24.41
N TRP A 274 20.52 -1.56 -23.31
CA TRP A 274 19.68 -0.36 -23.23
C TRP A 274 19.83 0.31 -21.86
N THR A 275 19.30 1.51 -21.73
CA THR A 275 19.33 2.24 -20.46
C THR A 275 17.95 2.49 -19.89
N LEU A 276 17.88 2.60 -18.58
CA LEU A 276 16.72 3.07 -17.83
C LEU A 276 17.17 4.05 -16.76
N THR A 277 16.33 5.03 -16.46
CA THR A 277 16.58 6.06 -15.44
C THR A 277 15.50 6.00 -14.39
N THR A 278 15.89 5.84 -13.14
CA THR A 278 14.94 5.82 -12.03
C THR A 278 14.45 7.23 -11.69
N GLY A 279 13.22 7.34 -11.21
CA GLY A 279 12.71 8.58 -10.64
C GLY A 279 13.24 8.84 -9.23
N ASP A 280 13.22 10.08 -8.78
CA ASP A 280 13.40 10.42 -7.35
C ASP A 280 12.05 10.69 -6.71
N LEU A 281 11.30 9.60 -6.50
CA LEU A 281 9.92 9.66 -6.03
C LEU A 281 9.80 10.16 -4.59
N ALA A 282 10.82 9.92 -3.77
CA ALA A 282 10.90 10.39 -2.38
C ALA A 282 11.23 11.90 -2.26
N ARG A 283 11.71 12.54 -3.34
CA ARG A 283 11.98 13.99 -3.36
C ARG A 283 10.75 14.83 -3.04
N THR A 284 9.58 14.41 -3.51
CA THR A 284 8.33 15.11 -3.25
C THR A 284 8.03 15.16 -1.76
N PHE A 285 8.15 14.02 -1.07
CA PHE A 285 7.99 13.97 0.39
C PHE A 285 9.02 14.83 1.11
N ARG A 286 10.30 14.74 0.72
CA ARG A 286 11.36 15.57 1.33
C ARG A 286 11.06 17.07 1.16
N ALA A 287 10.67 17.50 -0.04
CA ALA A 287 10.35 18.90 -0.32
C ALA A 287 9.15 19.42 0.47
N LEU A 288 8.09 18.61 0.59
CA LEU A 288 6.90 18.96 1.38
C LEU A 288 7.20 18.99 2.88
N ARG A 289 7.93 17.99 3.38
CA ARG A 289 8.37 17.93 4.77
C ARG A 289 9.23 19.13 5.12
N ASP A 290 10.25 19.43 4.31
CA ASP A 290 11.09 20.61 4.50
C ASP A 290 10.26 21.90 4.45
N GLY A 291 9.27 21.98 3.56
CA GLY A 291 8.31 23.08 3.50
C GLY A 291 7.52 23.29 4.79
N LEU A 292 7.02 22.21 5.40
CA LEU A 292 6.36 22.23 6.71
C LEU A 292 7.31 22.73 7.81
N TYR A 293 8.62 22.55 7.67
CA TYR A 293 9.65 23.10 8.56
C TYR A 293 10.25 24.44 8.09
N GLY A 294 9.57 25.13 7.17
CA GLY A 294 9.94 26.49 6.74
C GLY A 294 11.15 26.54 5.80
N LYS A 295 11.49 25.44 5.14
CA LYS A 295 12.64 25.31 4.24
C LYS A 295 12.22 25.02 2.80
N GLY A 296 13.09 25.36 1.85
CA GLY A 296 12.90 25.05 0.44
C GLY A 296 11.73 25.78 -0.24
N PRO A 297 11.37 25.39 -1.48
CA PRO A 297 10.33 26.05 -2.27
C PRO A 297 8.94 26.05 -1.60
N PHE A 298 8.64 25.05 -0.78
CA PHE A 298 7.38 24.93 -0.05
C PHE A 298 7.42 25.56 1.36
N ALA A 299 8.41 26.41 1.70
CA ALA A 299 8.55 27.02 3.02
C ALA A 299 7.30 27.81 3.49
N TRP A 300 6.42 28.20 2.58
CA TRP A 300 5.14 28.83 2.90
C TRP A 300 4.17 27.89 3.64
N LEU A 301 4.33 26.57 3.52
CA LEU A 301 3.51 25.57 4.22
C LEU A 301 3.63 25.72 5.74
N ASP A 302 4.81 26.07 6.26
CA ASP A 302 5.03 26.29 7.70
C ASP A 302 4.06 27.33 8.27
N LYS A 303 3.86 28.44 7.53
CA LYS A 303 2.95 29.52 7.92
C LYS A 303 1.48 29.18 7.66
N ALA A 304 1.18 28.52 6.54
CA ALA A 304 -0.18 28.14 6.17
C ALA A 304 -0.76 27.08 7.13
N PHE A 305 0.08 26.16 7.60
CA PHE A 305 -0.28 25.08 8.49
C PHE A 305 0.54 25.19 9.78
N ALA A 306 0.13 26.09 10.68
CA ALA A 306 0.78 26.21 11.98
C ALA A 306 0.67 24.88 12.76
N PRO A 307 1.73 24.44 13.47
CA PRO A 307 1.74 23.16 14.16
C PRO A 307 1.00 23.27 15.49
N LYS A 308 -0.32 23.24 15.45
CA LYS A 308 -1.19 23.39 16.62
C LYS A 308 -2.37 22.43 16.54
N ILE A 309 -2.91 22.10 17.70
CA ILE A 309 -4.23 21.48 17.80
C ILE A 309 -5.25 22.49 17.27
N ASN A 310 -6.17 22.05 16.42
CA ASN A 310 -7.21 22.92 15.89
C ASN A 310 -8.44 22.95 16.80
N ASP A 311 -8.90 21.81 17.30
CA ASP A 311 -9.97 21.73 18.29
C ASP A 311 -9.78 20.53 19.22
N VAL A 312 -10.30 20.66 20.45
CA VAL A 312 -10.47 19.55 21.40
C VAL A 312 -11.96 19.38 21.60
N TYR A 313 -12.44 18.17 21.39
CA TYR A 313 -13.87 17.90 21.33
C TYR A 313 -14.47 17.71 22.72
N ASP A 314 -15.66 18.25 22.91
CA ASP A 314 -16.49 18.01 24.08
C ASP A 314 -17.14 16.63 23.95
N MET A 315 -16.84 15.71 24.86
CA MET A 315 -17.37 14.35 24.88
C MET A 315 -18.76 14.28 25.52
N GLU A 316 -19.20 15.36 26.16
CA GLU A 316 -20.49 15.48 26.85
C GLU A 316 -20.73 14.41 27.95
N VAL A 317 -19.65 13.78 28.44
CA VAL A 317 -19.66 12.83 29.57
C VAL A 317 -19.27 13.59 30.83
N THR A 318 -20.14 13.62 31.84
CA THR A 318 -20.00 14.51 33.01
C THR A 318 -19.63 13.82 34.32
N PHE A 319 -19.45 12.50 34.33
CA PHE A 319 -19.41 11.70 35.57
C PHE A 319 -18.27 10.68 35.63
N ASP A 320 -17.40 10.63 34.63
CA ASP A 320 -16.29 9.68 34.55
C ASP A 320 -15.17 9.93 35.58
N GLY A 321 -15.27 11.03 36.35
CA GLY A 321 -14.41 11.34 37.50
C GLY A 321 -15.14 12.03 38.67
N ASP A 322 -16.38 11.66 39.00
CA ASP A 322 -17.21 12.41 39.98
C ASP A 322 -17.42 11.75 41.36
N ALA A 323 -17.02 10.49 41.56
CA ALA A 323 -17.27 9.66 42.75
C ALA A 323 -18.73 9.48 43.21
N THR A 324 -19.70 10.00 42.47
CA THR A 324 -21.13 9.92 42.79
C THR A 324 -21.86 8.94 41.88
N TYR A 325 -21.36 8.73 40.66
CA TYR A 325 -22.03 7.93 39.65
C TYR A 325 -21.41 6.53 39.53
N GLY A 326 -22.21 5.50 39.83
CA GLY A 326 -21.80 4.09 39.81
C GLY A 326 -21.89 3.46 38.42
N GLY A 327 -20.76 2.91 37.94
CA GLY A 327 -20.72 2.12 36.71
C GLY A 327 -21.28 0.70 36.90
N ILE A 328 -20.80 -0.29 36.13
CA ILE A 328 -21.25 -1.69 36.25
C ILE A 328 -21.02 -2.20 37.69
N GLY A 329 -22.10 -2.61 38.37
CA GLY A 329 -22.06 -3.07 39.76
C GLY A 329 -22.05 -1.95 40.80
N ASP A 330 -22.53 -0.75 40.45
CA ASP A 330 -22.70 0.43 41.31
C ASP A 330 -21.39 0.96 41.94
N LYS A 331 -20.24 0.64 41.33
CA LYS A 331 -18.94 1.17 41.77
C LYS A 331 -18.72 2.56 41.17
N PRO A 332 -18.59 3.62 41.98
CA PRO A 332 -18.38 4.96 41.47
C PRO A 332 -17.03 5.11 40.77
N PHE A 333 -16.98 5.96 39.74
CA PHE A 333 -15.71 6.33 39.13
C PHE A 333 -14.85 7.17 40.10
N PRO A 334 -13.52 7.00 40.12
CA PRO A 334 -12.66 7.76 41.05
C PRO A 334 -12.84 9.27 40.90
N LEU A 335 -12.96 10.02 42.01
CA LEU A 335 -13.05 11.48 41.95
C LEU A 335 -11.76 12.06 41.37
N VAL A 336 -11.89 12.78 40.27
CA VAL A 336 -10.83 13.61 39.68
C VAL A 336 -11.32 15.06 39.76
N PRO A 337 -10.76 15.90 40.67
CA PRO A 337 -11.33 17.22 40.95
C PRO A 337 -11.32 18.20 39.77
N TRP A 338 -10.42 17.98 38.81
CA TRP A 338 -10.16 18.87 37.67
C TRP A 338 -10.74 18.33 36.36
N ASP A 339 -11.37 17.15 36.42
CA ASP A 339 -11.98 16.47 35.29
C ASP A 339 -13.06 17.30 34.61
N THR A 340 -13.08 17.26 33.28
CA THR A 340 -14.04 17.99 32.45
C THR A 340 -14.55 17.08 31.33
N THR A 341 -15.58 17.53 30.61
CA THR A 341 -16.14 16.77 29.49
C THR A 341 -15.20 16.64 28.28
N TYR A 342 -14.00 17.24 28.31
CA TYR A 342 -13.01 17.16 27.21
C TYR A 342 -12.02 15.99 27.36
N THR A 343 -12.03 15.33 28.51
CA THR A 343 -11.24 14.13 28.81
C THR A 343 -12.16 12.96 29.07
N LEU A 344 -11.72 11.73 28.82
CA LEU A 344 -12.39 10.53 29.34
C LEU A 344 -11.43 9.70 30.18
N GLN A 345 -11.78 9.45 31.44
CA GLN A 345 -10.93 8.74 32.40
C GLN A 345 -10.72 7.26 32.02
N GLY A 346 -9.52 6.73 32.23
CA GLY A 346 -9.18 5.33 31.92
C GLY A 346 -10.07 4.31 32.65
N ALA A 347 -10.44 4.61 33.90
CA ALA A 347 -11.35 3.77 34.69
C ALA A 347 -12.76 3.67 34.08
N TYR A 348 -13.22 4.75 33.44
CA TYR A 348 -14.48 4.79 32.72
C TYR A 348 -14.40 4.01 31.40
N LEU A 349 -13.34 4.24 30.62
CA LEU A 349 -13.11 3.52 29.36
C LEU A 349 -12.99 2.01 29.57
N LYS A 350 -12.36 1.57 30.66
CA LYS A 350 -12.28 0.14 31.03
C LYS A 350 -13.67 -0.51 31.09
N GLN A 351 -14.66 0.19 31.64
CA GLN A 351 -16.02 -0.36 31.74
C GLN A 351 -16.75 -0.33 30.40
N ILE A 352 -16.64 0.77 29.66
CA ILE A 352 -17.32 0.93 28.36
C ILE A 352 -16.75 -0.01 27.32
N PHE A 353 -15.44 -0.05 27.15
CA PHE A 353 -14.82 -0.98 26.22
C PHE A 353 -14.94 -2.42 26.71
N GLY A 354 -15.09 -2.67 28.02
CA GLY A 354 -15.51 -3.98 28.53
C GLY A 354 -16.88 -4.44 27.98
N LEU A 355 -17.84 -3.52 27.82
CA LEU A 355 -19.14 -3.78 27.18
C LEU A 355 -19.01 -3.89 25.66
N LEU A 356 -18.21 -3.02 25.05
CA LEU A 356 -18.04 -2.92 23.61
C LEU A 356 -17.03 -3.92 23.03
N ASN A 357 -16.33 -4.71 23.86
CA ASN A 357 -15.24 -5.60 23.41
C ASN A 357 -15.68 -6.62 22.35
N GLN A 358 -16.98 -6.91 22.27
CA GLN A 358 -17.56 -7.77 21.22
C GLN A 358 -17.58 -7.10 19.83
N PHE A 359 -17.49 -5.76 19.77
CA PHE A 359 -17.60 -4.94 18.57
C PHE A 359 -16.32 -4.15 18.27
N VAL A 360 -15.57 -3.77 19.31
CA VAL A 360 -14.31 -3.01 19.21
C VAL A 360 -13.28 -3.65 20.14
N PRO A 361 -12.32 -4.43 19.62
CA PRO A 361 -11.25 -4.99 20.42
C PRO A 361 -10.45 -3.87 21.08
N ALA A 362 -10.35 -3.89 22.41
CA ALA A 362 -9.58 -2.92 23.18
C ALA A 362 -8.59 -3.63 24.12
N GLY A 363 -7.48 -2.97 24.41
CA GLY A 363 -6.55 -3.41 25.46
C GLY A 363 -7.03 -3.06 26.87
N GLY A 364 -6.10 -3.10 27.83
CA GLY A 364 -6.34 -2.63 29.19
C GLY A 364 -6.51 -1.11 29.28
N PHE A 365 -6.73 -0.61 30.50
CA PHE A 365 -6.74 0.83 30.82
C PHE A 365 -6.20 1.08 32.25
N ASP A 366 -5.49 0.11 32.82
CA ASP A 366 -5.04 0.15 34.21
C ASP A 366 -3.96 1.21 34.44
N HIS A 367 -3.22 1.57 33.39
CA HIS A 367 -2.13 2.57 33.42
C HIS A 367 -2.50 3.88 32.72
N VAL A 368 -3.71 3.97 32.15
CA VAL A 368 -4.20 5.16 31.44
C VAL A 368 -4.83 6.15 32.44
N SER A 369 -4.40 7.41 32.38
CA SER A 369 -5.02 8.51 33.13
C SER A 369 -6.34 8.89 32.46
N HIS A 370 -6.23 9.45 31.27
CA HIS A 370 -7.35 9.93 30.49
C HIS A 370 -7.05 9.83 28.98
N VAL A 371 -8.08 10.02 28.16
CA VAL A 371 -7.94 10.14 26.70
C VAL A 371 -8.58 11.43 26.21
N VAL A 372 -8.09 11.90 25.08
CA VAL A 372 -8.48 13.17 24.47
C VAL A 372 -8.80 12.95 23.00
N PHE A 373 -9.94 13.49 22.56
CA PHE A 373 -10.33 13.53 21.15
C PHE A 373 -10.24 14.95 20.63
N GLY A 374 -9.70 15.11 19.43
CA GLY A 374 -9.59 16.42 18.80
C GLY A 374 -9.35 16.32 17.30
N ASP A 375 -8.99 17.44 16.69
CA ASP A 375 -8.53 17.47 15.30
C ASP A 375 -7.32 18.40 15.11
N MET A 376 -6.56 18.10 14.06
CA MET A 376 -5.52 18.96 13.51
C MET A 376 -5.88 19.35 12.07
N VAL A 377 -5.28 20.41 11.55
CA VAL A 377 -5.47 20.81 10.15
C VAL A 377 -4.24 20.45 9.32
N THR A 378 -4.44 19.70 8.24
CA THR A 378 -3.38 19.29 7.32
C THR A 378 -3.63 19.81 5.91
N PRO A 379 -2.57 19.99 5.09
CA PRO A 379 -2.72 20.30 3.67
C PRO A 379 -3.30 19.09 2.93
N ASN A 380 -4.52 19.21 2.41
CA ASN A 380 -5.13 18.21 1.55
C ASN A 380 -4.66 18.41 0.11
N LEU A 381 -3.60 17.70 -0.26
CA LEU A 381 -3.01 17.76 -1.60
C LEU A 381 -3.82 16.98 -2.64
N ARG A 382 -4.88 16.27 -2.20
CA ARG A 382 -5.86 15.61 -3.06
C ARG A 382 -7.08 16.50 -3.35
N SER A 383 -7.07 17.77 -2.93
CA SER A 383 -8.15 18.74 -3.19
C SER A 383 -8.20 19.15 -4.66
N THR A 384 -8.31 18.19 -5.55
CA THR A 384 -8.30 18.34 -7.01
C THR A 384 -9.48 17.55 -7.58
N PRO A 385 -9.99 17.90 -8.78
CA PRO A 385 -11.15 17.20 -9.35
C PRO A 385 -10.95 15.68 -9.54
N ASP A 386 -9.70 15.23 -9.63
CA ASP A 386 -9.30 13.83 -9.82
C ASP A 386 -8.77 13.15 -8.53
N ASN A 387 -8.70 13.85 -7.40
CA ASN A 387 -8.14 13.38 -6.13
C ASN A 387 -6.68 12.87 -6.22
N VAL A 388 -5.88 13.50 -7.07
CA VAL A 388 -4.47 13.17 -7.34
C VAL A 388 -3.59 14.40 -7.04
N TRP A 389 -2.38 14.19 -6.55
CA TRP A 389 -1.44 15.27 -6.27
C TRP A 389 -0.89 15.87 -7.56
N HIS A 390 -0.98 17.19 -7.67
CA HIS A 390 -0.42 17.97 -8.77
C HIS A 390 0.51 19.05 -8.22
N LEU A 391 1.83 18.84 -8.35
CA LEU A 391 2.86 19.64 -7.66
C LEU A 391 3.97 20.09 -8.62
N ASP A 392 4.44 21.32 -8.46
CA ASP A 392 5.72 21.80 -9.01
C ASP A 392 6.71 21.97 -7.85
N THR A 393 7.57 20.97 -7.65
CA THR A 393 8.52 20.95 -6.54
C THR A 393 9.62 21.99 -6.64
N LYS A 394 9.89 22.54 -7.83
CA LYS A 394 10.90 23.58 -8.04
C LYS A 394 10.35 24.96 -7.69
N LYS A 395 9.12 25.25 -8.09
CA LYS A 395 8.44 26.52 -7.76
C LYS A 395 7.79 26.52 -6.39
N GLY A 396 7.53 25.35 -5.82
CA GLY A 396 6.77 25.24 -4.58
C GLY A 396 5.27 25.45 -4.78
N GLU A 397 4.75 25.11 -5.97
CA GLU A 397 3.33 25.30 -6.33
C GLU A 397 2.54 24.00 -6.17
N ILE A 398 1.28 24.14 -5.77
CA ILE A 398 0.34 23.04 -5.53
C ILE A 398 -0.96 23.39 -6.26
N ALA A 399 -1.43 22.53 -7.15
CA ALA A 399 -2.78 22.63 -7.70
C ALA A 399 -3.78 22.13 -6.65
N LYS A 400 -4.79 22.95 -6.37
CA LYS A 400 -5.73 22.75 -5.27
C LYS A 400 -7.03 23.53 -5.49
N ASP A 401 -8.09 23.06 -4.89
CA ASP A 401 -9.28 23.83 -4.53
C ASP A 401 -9.03 24.47 -3.17
N ASP A 402 -8.93 25.80 -3.13
CA ASP A 402 -8.64 26.55 -1.90
C ASP A 402 -9.68 26.30 -0.80
N ALA A 403 -10.93 25.96 -1.14
CA ALA A 403 -11.98 25.65 -0.16
C ALA A 403 -11.77 24.29 0.53
N LEU A 404 -11.09 23.35 -0.14
CA LEU A 404 -10.88 21.97 0.34
C LEU A 404 -9.43 21.68 0.76
N PHE A 405 -8.53 22.64 0.58
CA PHE A 405 -7.10 22.49 0.84
C PHE A 405 -6.76 22.34 2.33
N HIS A 406 -7.61 22.81 3.23
CA HIS A 406 -7.44 22.65 4.68
C HIS A 406 -8.35 21.53 5.17
N GLU A 407 -7.79 20.33 5.34
CA GLU A 407 -8.54 19.18 5.83
C GLU A 407 -8.36 19.04 7.34
N LYS A 408 -9.47 18.78 8.05
CA LYS A 408 -9.45 18.43 9.46
C LYS A 408 -9.22 16.94 9.61
N VAL A 409 -8.14 16.57 10.29
CA VAL A 409 -7.78 15.19 10.56
C VAL A 409 -8.08 14.89 12.03
N PRO A 410 -9.07 14.03 12.34
CA PRO A 410 -9.41 13.68 13.71
C PRO A 410 -8.31 12.82 14.34
N PHE A 411 -8.03 13.08 15.62
CA PHE A 411 -7.05 12.33 16.41
C PHE A 411 -7.64 11.79 17.72
N LEU A 412 -6.93 10.81 18.27
CA LEU A 412 -7.07 10.30 19.63
C LEU A 412 -5.69 10.36 20.31
N LEU A 413 -5.62 10.94 21.50
CA LEU A 413 -4.45 10.92 22.38
C LEU A 413 -4.79 10.19 23.67
N ILE A 414 -3.91 9.30 24.13
CA ILE A 414 -4.07 8.51 25.34
C ILE A 414 -2.91 8.83 26.27
N VAL A 415 -3.22 9.36 27.45
CA VAL A 415 -2.25 9.90 28.40
C VAL A 415 -2.01 8.92 29.56
N PRO A 416 -0.76 8.55 29.86
CA PRO A 416 -0.42 7.70 31.00
C PRO A 416 -0.74 8.33 32.36
N LYS A 417 -0.89 7.49 33.40
CA LYS A 417 -0.91 7.96 34.79
C LYS A 417 0.46 8.49 35.19
N ALA A 418 0.49 9.65 35.85
CA ALA A 418 1.69 10.12 36.54
C ALA A 418 2.01 9.21 37.73
N THR A 419 3.28 8.83 37.85
CA THR A 419 3.84 8.06 38.97
C THR A 419 5.00 8.85 39.60
N ALA A 420 5.67 8.27 40.60
CA ALA A 420 6.86 8.91 41.14
C ALA A 420 8.00 8.97 40.10
N GLN A 421 8.02 8.02 39.16
CA GLN A 421 9.05 7.85 38.15
C GLN A 421 8.66 8.40 36.78
N HIS A 422 7.40 8.27 36.39
CA HIS A 422 6.90 8.77 35.10
C HIS A 422 6.08 10.03 35.33
N LYS A 423 6.49 11.13 34.72
CA LYS A 423 5.84 12.43 34.88
C LYS A 423 5.61 13.08 33.52
N PRO A 424 4.53 13.86 33.38
CA PRO A 424 4.31 14.67 32.19
C PRO A 424 5.43 15.73 32.01
N PRO A 425 5.75 16.15 30.77
CA PRO A 425 5.15 15.63 29.52
C PRO A 425 5.68 14.24 29.17
N PHE A 426 4.77 13.34 28.79
CA PHE A 426 5.13 11.97 28.40
C PHE A 426 5.67 11.91 26.95
N PRO A 427 6.66 11.03 26.68
CA PRO A 427 7.00 10.58 25.32
C PRO A 427 5.77 10.07 24.57
N VAL A 428 5.81 10.09 23.23
CA VAL A 428 4.65 9.72 22.40
C VAL A 428 4.98 8.67 21.36
N VAL A 429 4.20 7.59 21.31
CA VAL A 429 4.11 6.69 20.16
C VAL A 429 2.99 7.17 19.25
N VAL A 430 3.30 7.43 17.99
CA VAL A 430 2.31 7.59 16.92
C VAL A 430 1.92 6.21 16.42
N TYR A 431 0.64 5.86 16.56
CA TYR A 431 0.07 4.60 16.13
C TYR A 431 -0.64 4.78 14.79
N ALA A 432 -0.26 3.97 13.80
CA ALA A 432 -0.93 3.88 12.52
C ALA A 432 -1.81 2.63 12.46
N HIS A 433 -3.11 2.81 12.17
CA HIS A 433 -4.09 1.72 12.19
C HIS A 433 -4.13 0.90 10.88
N ALA A 434 -4.71 -0.31 10.95
CA ALA A 434 -4.87 -1.22 9.82
C ALA A 434 -5.98 -0.82 8.83
N THR A 435 -6.12 -1.60 7.77
CA THR A 435 -7.19 -1.44 6.78
C THR A 435 -8.56 -1.70 7.40
N GLY A 436 -9.54 -0.86 7.11
CA GLY A 436 -10.93 -1.06 7.54
C GLY A 436 -11.18 -0.73 9.03
N THR A 437 -10.19 -0.16 9.71
CA THR A 437 -10.30 0.28 11.10
C THR A 437 -10.23 1.82 11.20
N SER A 438 -9.80 2.35 12.34
CA SER A 438 -9.74 3.79 12.62
C SER A 438 -8.68 4.10 13.68
N ARG A 439 -8.55 5.38 14.02
CA ARG A 439 -7.72 5.89 15.13
C ARG A 439 -7.89 5.13 16.47
N ILE A 440 -9.03 4.49 16.71
CA ILE A 440 -9.32 3.73 17.93
C ILE A 440 -8.49 2.45 18.07
N GLU A 441 -7.95 1.88 16.99
CA GLU A 441 -7.18 0.62 17.03
C GLU A 441 -5.95 0.68 17.95
N CYS A 442 -5.40 1.88 18.18
CA CYS A 442 -4.27 2.08 19.08
C CYS A 442 -4.50 1.59 20.52
N LEU A 443 -5.77 1.41 20.94
CA LEU A 443 -6.15 0.82 22.22
C LEU A 443 -5.59 -0.59 22.44
N LEU A 444 -5.23 -1.32 21.37
CA LEU A 444 -4.58 -2.63 21.47
C LEU A 444 -3.21 -2.60 22.16
N MET A 445 -2.56 -1.44 22.18
CA MET A 445 -1.21 -1.21 22.73
C MET A 445 -1.16 -0.18 23.86
N ALA A 446 -2.12 0.75 23.90
CA ALA A 446 -2.03 1.96 24.70
C ALA A 446 -1.74 1.73 26.20
N ASP A 447 -2.36 0.72 26.82
CA ASP A 447 -2.16 0.44 28.24
C ASP A 447 -0.76 -0.06 28.58
N LYS A 448 -0.20 -0.92 27.72
CA LYS A 448 1.17 -1.42 27.89
C LYS A 448 2.20 -0.31 27.67
N LEU A 449 1.95 0.59 26.72
CA LEU A 449 2.76 1.78 26.53
C LEU A 449 2.66 2.73 27.73
N ALA A 450 1.45 2.92 28.26
CA ALA A 450 1.22 3.74 29.44
C ALA A 450 1.89 3.17 30.70
N GLN A 451 1.98 1.83 30.84
CA GLN A 451 2.77 1.18 31.91
C GLN A 451 4.24 1.63 31.89
N ALA A 452 4.80 1.87 30.71
CA ALA A 452 6.17 2.38 30.53
C ALA A 452 6.27 3.91 30.52
N GLY A 453 5.19 4.62 30.85
CA GLY A 453 5.14 6.09 30.84
C GLY A 453 5.18 6.70 29.44
N ILE A 454 4.63 6.01 28.43
CA ILE A 454 4.60 6.47 27.03
C ILE A 454 3.15 6.69 26.59
N ALA A 455 2.84 7.91 26.14
CA ALA A 455 1.55 8.27 25.58
C ALA A 455 1.36 7.69 24.17
N THR A 456 0.11 7.50 23.76
CA THR A 456 -0.22 6.97 22.42
C THR A 456 -1.08 7.96 21.67
N PHE A 457 -0.68 8.31 20.44
CA PHE A 457 -1.40 9.23 19.56
C PHE A 457 -1.78 8.53 18.26
N SER A 458 -2.98 8.75 17.74
CA SER A 458 -3.48 8.08 16.53
C SER A 458 -4.41 9.01 15.73
N ILE A 459 -4.42 8.87 14.40
CA ILE A 459 -5.28 9.63 13.48
C ILE A 459 -6.02 8.69 12.55
N ASP A 460 -7.12 9.14 11.95
CA ASP A 460 -7.72 8.41 10.83
C ASP A 460 -6.92 8.66 9.55
N ALA A 461 -6.51 7.57 8.90
CA ALA A 461 -5.98 7.62 7.54
C ALA A 461 -7.05 8.15 6.56
N VAL A 462 -6.62 8.62 5.39
CA VAL A 462 -7.54 8.95 4.29
C VAL A 462 -8.53 7.80 4.08
N GLY A 463 -9.81 8.13 3.90
CA GLY A 463 -10.84 7.12 3.63
C GLY A 463 -11.21 6.21 4.81
N HIS A 464 -10.63 6.39 6.01
CA HIS A 464 -10.87 5.53 7.18
C HIS A 464 -11.59 6.26 8.31
N GLY A 465 -12.15 5.49 9.25
CA GLY A 465 -13.03 5.99 10.30
C GLY A 465 -14.34 6.59 9.75
N PRO A 466 -15.38 6.75 10.58
CA PRO A 466 -15.47 6.36 12.00
C PRO A 466 -15.59 4.84 12.21
N VAL A 467 -15.46 4.36 13.46
CA VAL A 467 -15.56 2.91 13.80
C VAL A 467 -16.95 2.32 13.52
N LEU A 468 -18.00 3.13 13.72
CA LEU A 468 -19.41 2.74 13.62
C LEU A 468 -20.09 3.47 12.45
N ALA A 469 -19.40 3.60 11.32
CA ALA A 469 -19.87 4.34 10.15
C ALA A 469 -21.24 3.88 9.61
N ASP A 470 -21.62 2.62 9.85
CA ASP A 470 -22.87 2.01 9.42
C ASP A 470 -24.00 2.05 10.47
N ALA A 471 -23.93 2.94 11.47
CA ALA A 471 -24.96 3.03 12.52
C ALA A 471 -26.39 3.19 11.97
N LEU A 472 -26.58 3.77 10.77
CA LEU A 472 -27.88 3.88 10.10
C LEU A 472 -28.36 2.56 9.50
N LYS A 473 -27.46 1.68 9.01
CA LYS A 473 -27.82 0.33 8.54
C LYS A 473 -28.33 -0.55 9.68
N PHE A 474 -27.81 -0.32 10.88
CA PHE A 474 -28.25 -0.99 12.11
C PHE A 474 -29.74 -0.77 12.44
N LEU A 475 -30.36 0.31 11.93
CA LEU A 475 -31.82 0.53 12.03
C LEU A 475 -32.61 -0.37 11.07
N ASP A 476 -32.19 -0.52 9.81
CA ASP A 476 -32.96 -1.23 8.77
C ASP A 476 -32.96 -2.75 8.99
N ASP A 477 -31.89 -3.28 9.61
CA ASP A 477 -31.82 -4.70 9.99
C ASP A 477 -32.64 -5.01 11.26
N GLY A 478 -33.36 -4.02 11.82
CA GLY A 478 -34.13 -4.15 13.07
C GLY A 478 -33.28 -4.26 14.34
N GLY A 479 -31.95 -4.24 14.19
CA GLY A 479 -30.99 -4.38 15.28
C GLY A 479 -31.12 -3.25 16.30
N PHE A 480 -31.13 -1.99 15.85
CA PHE A 480 -31.20 -0.85 16.77
C PHE A 480 -32.45 -0.90 17.65
N SER A 481 -33.63 -1.18 17.08
CA SER A 481 -34.89 -1.30 17.82
C SER A 481 -34.84 -2.40 18.88
N GLN A 482 -34.21 -3.53 18.57
CA GLN A 482 -34.02 -4.63 19.53
C GLN A 482 -33.11 -4.22 20.70
N TYR A 483 -32.06 -3.45 20.45
CA TYR A 483 -31.11 -3.01 21.48
C TYR A 483 -31.51 -1.69 22.15
N LEU A 484 -32.49 -0.95 21.62
CA LEU A 484 -32.88 0.37 22.12
C LEU A 484 -33.26 0.38 23.61
N PRO A 485 -33.99 -0.61 24.16
CA PRO A 485 -34.23 -0.67 25.61
C PRO A 485 -32.94 -0.78 26.43
N ILE A 486 -31.97 -1.56 25.94
CA ILE A 486 -30.65 -1.70 26.57
C ILE A 486 -29.88 -0.38 26.44
N ILE A 487 -29.82 0.21 25.25
CA ILE A 487 -29.17 1.50 25.01
C ILE A 487 -29.75 2.58 25.94
N ARG A 488 -31.09 2.72 25.98
CA ARG A 488 -31.77 3.67 26.89
C ARG A 488 -31.44 3.42 28.36
N SER A 489 -31.27 2.17 28.78
CA SER A 489 -30.86 1.84 30.16
C SER A 489 -29.39 2.17 30.47
N LEU A 490 -28.54 2.22 29.44
CA LEU A 490 -27.10 2.50 29.55
C LEU A 490 -26.79 3.99 29.39
N LEU A 491 -27.59 4.75 28.64
CA LEU A 491 -27.38 6.19 28.40
C LEU A 491 -27.19 7.00 29.69
N PRO A 492 -28.10 6.96 30.68
CA PRO A 492 -27.89 7.69 31.92
C PRO A 492 -26.66 7.22 32.69
N LYS A 493 -26.25 5.95 32.50
CA LYS A 493 -25.17 5.32 33.25
C LYS A 493 -23.77 5.55 32.68
N PHE A 494 -23.68 5.75 31.37
CA PHE A 494 -22.40 5.75 30.66
C PHE A 494 -22.20 6.92 29.72
N LEU A 495 -23.24 7.66 29.31
CA LEU A 495 -23.07 8.74 28.33
C LEU A 495 -23.63 10.08 28.81
N TYR A 496 -24.89 10.14 29.26
CA TYR A 496 -25.60 11.41 29.47
C TYR A 496 -26.40 11.42 30.78
N ALA A 497 -25.94 12.18 31.79
CA ALA A 497 -26.64 12.27 33.07
C ALA A 497 -28.07 12.82 32.95
N ASP A 498 -28.34 13.64 31.93
CA ASP A 498 -29.63 14.23 31.59
C ASP A 498 -30.43 13.40 30.55
N SER A 499 -30.11 12.10 30.39
CA SER A 499 -30.65 11.23 29.34
C SER A 499 -32.18 11.23 29.24
N GLU A 500 -32.92 11.32 30.36
CA GLU A 500 -34.39 11.33 30.33
C GLU A 500 -34.95 12.57 29.63
N THR A 501 -34.26 13.71 29.73
CA THR A 501 -34.63 14.96 29.05
C THR A 501 -34.12 15.01 27.62
N ARG A 502 -32.93 14.44 27.37
CA ARG A 502 -32.26 14.44 26.07
C ARG A 502 -32.84 13.41 25.11
N PHE A 503 -33.35 12.29 25.63
CA PHE A 503 -33.95 11.20 24.87
C PHE A 503 -35.30 10.77 25.47
N PRO A 504 -36.34 11.61 25.43
CA PRO A 504 -37.64 11.29 25.99
C PRO A 504 -38.25 10.02 25.35
N GLU A 505 -39.13 9.33 26.08
CA GLU A 505 -39.80 8.11 25.58
C GLU A 505 -40.65 8.37 24.32
N SER A 506 -41.03 9.62 24.06
CA SER A 506 -41.79 10.01 22.87
C SER A 506 -40.98 10.01 21.57
N MET A 507 -39.64 9.97 21.63
CA MET A 507 -38.81 9.91 20.42
C MET A 507 -38.90 8.53 19.76
N SER A 508 -39.07 8.53 18.44
CA SER A 508 -38.90 7.34 17.62
C SER A 508 -37.45 6.83 17.62
N ASP A 509 -37.27 5.56 17.30
CA ASP A 509 -35.95 4.91 17.21
C ASP A 509 -34.98 5.69 16.31
N THR A 510 -35.47 6.21 15.18
CA THR A 510 -34.68 7.04 14.25
C THR A 510 -34.29 8.37 14.88
N GLU A 511 -35.20 9.03 15.59
CA GLU A 511 -34.89 10.29 16.29
C GLU A 511 -33.85 10.08 17.40
N VAL A 512 -33.96 8.98 18.16
CA VAL A 512 -32.96 8.63 19.19
C VAL A 512 -31.59 8.40 18.54
N LEU A 513 -31.52 7.60 17.48
CA LEU A 513 -30.23 7.37 16.81
C LEU A 513 -29.65 8.67 16.26
N GLN A 514 -30.44 9.48 15.55
CA GLN A 514 -29.96 10.75 15.01
C GLN A 514 -29.48 11.71 16.09
N ALA A 515 -30.13 11.71 17.25
CA ALA A 515 -29.66 12.47 18.41
C ALA A 515 -28.33 11.92 18.92
N LEU A 516 -28.20 10.59 19.11
CA LEU A 516 -26.93 9.97 19.56
C LEU A 516 -25.75 10.31 18.64
N LEU A 517 -25.96 10.31 17.32
CA LEU A 517 -24.93 10.62 16.33
C LEU A 517 -24.49 12.10 16.32
N LYS A 518 -25.27 13.01 16.92
CA LYS A 518 -24.97 14.45 16.94
C LYS A 518 -24.16 14.90 18.15
N HIS A 519 -23.99 14.04 19.16
CA HIS A 519 -23.53 14.44 20.49
C HIS A 519 -22.28 13.68 20.95
N GLY A 520 -21.35 14.42 21.56
CA GLY A 520 -20.31 13.90 22.44
C GLY A 520 -19.47 12.72 21.92
N PHE A 521 -19.20 11.78 22.83
CA PHE A 521 -18.40 10.59 22.58
C PHE A 521 -18.92 9.71 21.42
N MET A 522 -20.25 9.59 21.26
CA MET A 522 -20.83 8.79 20.18
C MET A 522 -20.55 9.37 18.79
N GLN A 523 -20.46 10.70 18.67
CA GLN A 523 -20.04 11.35 17.44
C GLN A 523 -18.62 10.92 17.03
N GLN A 524 -17.71 10.71 18.00
CA GLN A 524 -16.35 10.26 17.72
C GLN A 524 -16.31 8.85 17.13
N LEU A 525 -17.16 7.96 17.64
CA LEU A 525 -17.20 6.57 17.24
C LEU A 525 -17.97 6.35 15.94
N ALA A 526 -18.97 7.17 15.62
CA ALA A 526 -19.93 6.88 14.54
C ALA A 526 -20.02 7.93 13.43
N VAL A 527 -19.48 9.14 13.62
CA VAL A 527 -19.60 10.24 12.64
C VAL A 527 -18.25 10.83 12.25
N LYS A 528 -17.35 11.05 13.21
CA LYS A 528 -16.04 11.67 12.94
C LYS A 528 -15.08 10.66 12.34
N GLY A 529 -14.74 10.86 11.08
CA GLY A 529 -13.73 10.12 10.35
C GLY A 529 -13.45 10.74 8.99
N ARG A 530 -12.77 10.01 8.13
CA ARG A 530 -12.35 10.44 6.78
C ARG A 530 -12.85 9.49 5.68
N ALA A 531 -13.70 8.52 5.99
CA ALA A 531 -14.36 7.70 4.99
C ALA A 531 -15.31 8.54 4.12
N THR A 532 -15.33 8.24 2.82
CA THR A 532 -16.27 8.79 1.84
C THR A 532 -16.96 7.64 1.12
N ASP A 533 -18.19 7.90 0.67
CA ASP A 533 -18.98 6.97 -0.15
C ASP A 533 -18.60 7.18 -1.62
N ASP A 534 -17.61 6.42 -2.09
CA ASP A 534 -17.04 6.55 -3.44
C ASP A 534 -17.80 5.68 -4.45
N ASN A 535 -18.45 4.60 -3.99
CA ASN A 535 -19.25 3.70 -4.79
C ASN A 535 -20.72 4.18 -4.95
N GLU A 536 -21.11 5.22 -4.22
CA GLU A 536 -22.42 5.86 -4.22
C GLU A 536 -23.55 4.90 -3.76
N ASP A 537 -23.28 4.01 -2.80
CA ASP A 537 -24.27 3.10 -2.19
C ASP A 537 -25.00 3.68 -0.98
N CYS A 538 -24.69 4.93 -0.63
CA CYS A 538 -25.16 5.70 0.53
C CYS A 538 -24.55 5.31 1.87
N PHE A 539 -23.51 4.48 1.88
CA PHE A 539 -22.76 4.11 3.08
C PHE A 539 -21.29 4.45 2.93
N THR A 540 -20.71 4.95 4.01
CA THR A 540 -19.27 5.14 4.08
C THR A 540 -18.64 3.89 4.68
N LYS A 541 -17.82 3.18 3.92
CA LYS A 541 -17.01 2.08 4.45
C LYS A 541 -15.57 2.51 4.67
N GLY A 542 -15.02 2.17 5.84
CA GLY A 542 -13.61 2.41 6.15
C GLY A 542 -12.71 1.76 5.11
N GLY A 543 -11.84 2.56 4.51
CA GLY A 543 -10.87 2.16 3.48
C GLY A 543 -11.38 2.27 2.04
N GLU A 544 -12.66 2.49 1.80
CA GLU A 544 -13.22 2.51 0.44
C GLU A 544 -12.56 3.57 -0.46
N ALA A 545 -12.53 4.81 0.01
CA ALA A 545 -11.90 5.92 -0.71
C ALA A 545 -10.37 5.83 -0.74
N TYR A 546 -9.79 5.00 0.12
CA TYR A 546 -8.36 4.75 0.19
C TYR A 546 -7.92 3.78 -0.91
N TYR A 547 -8.65 2.67 -1.09
CA TYR A 547 -8.42 1.65 -2.12
C TYR A 547 -9.13 1.97 -3.43
N ALA A 548 -8.96 3.21 -3.89
CA ALA A 548 -9.55 3.66 -5.13
C ALA A 548 -9.05 2.81 -6.33
N PRO A 549 -9.93 2.48 -7.29
CA PRO A 549 -9.61 1.69 -8.48
C PRO A 549 -8.56 2.30 -9.44
N ASN A 550 -8.09 3.52 -9.13
CA ASN A 550 -7.07 4.24 -9.87
C ASN A 550 -5.76 4.23 -9.06
N ALA A 551 -4.68 3.72 -9.68
CA ALA A 551 -3.37 3.62 -9.03
C ALA A 551 -2.80 4.96 -8.53
N PHE A 552 -3.12 6.09 -9.19
CA PHE A 552 -2.71 7.42 -8.75
C PHE A 552 -3.49 7.88 -7.51
N ARG A 553 -4.80 7.65 -7.48
CA ARG A 553 -5.63 7.96 -6.28
C ARG A 553 -5.20 7.11 -5.09
N LEU A 554 -4.96 5.82 -5.30
CA LEU A 554 -4.43 4.92 -4.26
C LEU A 554 -3.06 5.38 -3.74
N ARG A 555 -2.12 5.67 -4.66
CA ARG A 555 -0.80 6.22 -4.32
C ARG A 555 -0.94 7.49 -3.49
N ASP A 556 -1.74 8.45 -3.93
CA ASP A 556 -1.81 9.76 -3.28
C ASP A 556 -2.67 9.77 -2.01
N ALA A 557 -3.57 8.79 -1.83
CA ALA A 557 -4.17 8.49 -0.52
C ALA A 557 -3.11 8.00 0.48
N MET A 558 -2.20 7.11 0.05
CA MET A 558 -1.07 6.68 0.88
C MET A 558 -0.14 7.87 1.21
N ARG A 559 0.17 8.70 0.21
CA ARG A 559 1.03 9.87 0.41
C ARG A 559 0.42 10.90 1.34
N GLN A 560 -0.87 11.17 1.20
CA GLN A 560 -1.58 12.09 2.07
C GLN A 560 -1.56 11.61 3.51
N THR A 561 -1.87 10.35 3.77
CA THR A 561 -1.79 9.79 5.14
C THR A 561 -0.38 9.89 5.73
N THR A 562 0.67 9.64 4.92
CA THR A 562 2.07 9.84 5.36
C THR A 562 2.35 11.29 5.73
N LEU A 563 1.90 12.24 4.91
CA LEU A 563 2.05 13.68 5.20
C LEU A 563 1.29 14.09 6.46
N ASP A 564 0.11 13.52 6.69
CA ASP A 564 -0.69 13.78 7.89
C ASP A 564 0.06 13.32 9.16
N TYR A 565 0.74 12.17 9.14
CA TYR A 565 1.59 11.75 10.27
C TYR A 565 2.78 12.69 10.51
N ILE A 566 3.41 13.22 9.44
CA ILE A 566 4.47 14.24 9.57
C ILE A 566 3.92 15.50 10.23
N VAL A 567 2.73 15.96 9.83
CA VAL A 567 2.06 17.10 10.47
C VAL A 567 1.71 16.81 11.93
N ALA A 568 1.27 15.60 12.25
CA ALA A 568 0.99 15.18 13.63
C ALA A 568 2.23 15.25 14.52
N VAL A 569 3.36 14.67 14.09
CA VAL A 569 4.62 14.75 14.85
C VAL A 569 5.06 16.20 15.03
N ARG A 570 4.96 17.02 13.97
CA ARG A 570 5.28 18.45 14.05
C ARG A 570 4.38 19.19 15.04
N MET A 571 3.07 18.91 15.05
CA MET A 571 2.10 19.46 16.00
C MET A 571 2.44 19.07 17.44
N LEU A 572 2.62 17.77 17.72
CA LEU A 572 2.90 17.28 19.06
C LEU A 572 4.19 17.90 19.63
N ARG A 573 5.21 18.06 18.79
CA ARG A 573 6.48 18.70 19.15
C ARG A 573 6.36 20.19 19.48
N ALA A 574 5.38 20.87 18.93
CA ALA A 574 5.18 22.30 19.12
C ALA A 574 4.40 22.64 20.42
N LEU A 575 3.80 21.65 21.09
CA LEU A 575 3.16 21.83 22.39
C LEU A 575 4.19 22.25 23.45
N GLY A 576 3.78 22.99 24.48
CA GLY A 576 4.70 23.37 25.56
C GLY A 576 4.31 24.57 26.41
N GLN A 577 3.97 25.71 25.80
CA GLN A 577 3.62 26.93 26.56
C GLN A 577 2.22 26.82 27.13
N VAL A 578 2.09 26.19 28.29
CA VAL A 578 0.83 26.01 29.00
C VAL A 578 0.46 27.30 29.76
N PRO A 579 -0.70 27.92 29.47
CA PRO A 579 -1.19 29.05 30.23
C PRO A 579 -1.70 28.59 31.60
N LYS A 580 -1.82 29.53 32.55
CA LYS A 580 -2.40 29.21 33.86
C LYS A 580 -3.87 28.76 33.70
N PRO A 581 -4.25 27.56 34.19
CA PRO A 581 -5.61 27.06 34.08
C PRO A 581 -6.59 27.85 34.98
N PRO A 582 -7.91 27.77 34.71
CA PRO A 582 -8.94 28.32 35.59
C PRO A 582 -8.89 27.72 37.00
N THR A 583 -9.30 28.48 38.02
CA THR A 583 -9.28 28.02 39.42
C THR A 583 -10.30 26.93 39.74
N ASP A 584 -11.37 26.82 38.94
CA ASP A 584 -12.41 25.77 39.06
C ASP A 584 -12.80 25.29 37.65
N PRO A 585 -12.01 24.36 37.06
CA PRO A 585 -12.25 23.84 35.70
C PRO A 585 -13.68 23.34 35.45
N LYS A 586 -14.30 22.69 36.45
CA LYS A 586 -15.65 22.12 36.35
C LYS A 586 -16.74 23.16 36.14
N LYS A 587 -16.49 24.43 36.51
CA LYS A 587 -17.42 25.55 36.31
C LYS A 587 -16.95 26.52 35.24
N ALA A 588 -15.80 26.29 34.62
CA ALA A 588 -15.26 27.15 33.60
C ALA A 588 -16.03 27.00 32.29
N THR A 589 -16.17 28.10 31.55
CA THR A 589 -16.74 28.08 30.20
C THR A 589 -15.75 27.48 29.20
N LYS A 590 -16.24 26.95 28.07
CA LYS A 590 -15.38 26.50 26.95
C LYS A 590 -14.28 27.52 26.61
N ALA A 591 -14.64 28.80 26.51
CA ALA A 591 -13.69 29.86 26.17
C ALA A 591 -12.55 30.03 27.20
N GLN A 592 -12.79 29.71 28.47
CA GLN A 592 -11.78 29.74 29.53
C GLN A 592 -10.90 28.49 29.55
N LEU A 593 -11.43 27.35 29.10
CA LEU A 593 -10.72 26.06 29.05
C LEU A 593 -9.81 25.93 27.82
N MET A 594 -10.30 26.35 26.64
CA MET A 594 -9.61 26.13 25.35
C MET A 594 -8.15 26.60 25.30
N PRO A 595 -7.72 27.72 25.91
CA PRO A 595 -6.31 28.11 25.89
C PRO A 595 -5.36 27.05 26.50
N SER A 596 -5.76 26.38 27.59
CA SER A 596 -4.97 25.28 28.18
C SER A 596 -5.07 24.01 27.35
N LEU A 597 -6.29 23.62 26.95
CA LEU A 597 -6.53 22.40 26.17
C LEU A 597 -5.77 22.41 24.83
N LEU A 598 -5.78 23.54 24.11
CA LEU A 598 -5.05 23.69 22.84
C LEU A 598 -3.53 23.78 23.03
N ALA A 599 -3.06 24.08 24.24
CA ALA A 599 -1.63 24.08 24.59
C ALA A 599 -1.13 22.70 25.03
N GLY A 600 -2.02 21.72 25.22
CA GLY A 600 -1.72 20.33 25.62
C GLY A 600 -1.84 20.04 27.12
N ASP A 601 -2.44 20.94 27.89
CA ASP A 601 -2.79 20.76 29.31
C ASP A 601 -4.27 20.38 29.39
N PHE A 602 -4.55 19.08 29.22
CA PHE A 602 -5.90 18.55 29.05
C PHE A 602 -6.58 18.25 30.39
N ASP A 603 -5.80 17.86 31.41
CA ASP A 603 -6.30 17.70 32.77
C ASP A 603 -6.30 19.00 33.60
N LEU A 604 -5.81 20.09 32.99
CA LEU A 604 -5.88 21.47 33.46
C LEU A 604 -5.09 21.71 34.76
N ASP A 605 -4.05 20.93 35.01
CA ASP A 605 -3.18 21.08 36.18
C ASP A 605 -2.06 22.14 35.98
N GLY A 606 -1.94 22.67 34.76
CA GLY A 606 -0.95 23.67 34.38
C GLY A 606 0.39 23.09 33.90
N VAL A 607 0.45 21.78 33.66
CA VAL A 607 1.58 21.05 33.08
C VAL A 607 1.19 20.50 31.71
N LEU A 608 2.15 20.42 30.79
CA LEU A 608 1.92 19.79 29.49
C LEU A 608 1.80 18.27 29.68
N ASP A 609 0.71 17.65 29.23
CA ASP A 609 0.46 16.22 29.43
C ASP A 609 1.40 15.31 28.63
N ALA A 610 1.52 15.55 27.32
CA ALA A 610 2.29 14.69 26.42
C ALA A 610 2.89 15.49 25.25
N GLY A 611 4.01 15.00 24.74
CA GLY A 611 4.71 15.63 23.64
C GLY A 611 5.57 16.83 24.07
N GLY A 612 5.68 17.82 23.19
CA GLY A 612 6.61 18.93 23.31
C GLY A 612 8.02 18.63 22.80
N PRO A 613 8.92 19.64 22.83
CA PRO A 613 10.19 19.57 22.13
C PRO A 613 11.27 18.73 22.83
N THR A 614 11.03 18.32 24.09
CA THR A 614 12.03 17.70 24.97
C THR A 614 11.79 16.22 25.23
N VAL A 615 10.79 15.60 24.60
CA VAL A 615 10.46 14.18 24.76
C VAL A 615 10.70 13.41 23.45
N PRO A 616 11.01 12.10 23.51
CA PRO A 616 11.19 11.29 22.32
C PRO A 616 9.84 10.93 21.67
N TYR A 617 9.88 10.72 20.35
CA TYR A 617 8.75 10.28 19.55
C TYR A 617 9.05 8.95 18.88
N PHE A 618 8.06 8.08 18.85
CA PHE A 618 8.14 6.75 18.28
C PHE A 618 7.00 6.50 17.30
N MET A 619 7.08 5.43 16.52
CA MET A 619 5.98 5.04 15.63
C MET A 619 5.79 3.53 15.55
N THR A 620 4.54 3.08 15.52
CA THR A 620 4.17 1.68 15.28
C THR A 620 2.83 1.60 14.57
N GLY A 621 2.51 0.42 14.07
CA GLY A 621 1.26 0.14 13.40
C GLY A 621 1.27 -1.26 12.82
N ILE A 622 0.09 -1.78 12.49
CA ILE A 622 -0.10 -3.13 11.95
C ILE A 622 -0.70 -3.08 10.55
N SER A 623 -0.31 -4.02 9.68
CA SER A 623 -0.83 -4.11 8.30
C SER A 623 -0.57 -2.82 7.50
N LEU A 624 -1.62 -2.15 7.01
CA LEU A 624 -1.55 -0.82 6.41
C LEU A 624 -0.82 0.18 7.31
N GLY A 625 -1.04 0.11 8.62
CA GLY A 625 -0.32 0.91 9.61
C GLY A 625 1.17 0.55 9.71
N GLY A 626 1.52 -0.72 9.51
CA GLY A 626 2.92 -1.18 9.40
C GLY A 626 3.61 -0.63 8.16
N ILE A 627 2.92 -0.59 7.02
CA ILE A 627 3.40 0.05 5.77
C ILE A 627 3.60 1.55 5.99
N HIS A 628 2.63 2.26 6.58
CA HIS A 628 2.76 3.68 6.90
C HIS A 628 3.87 3.97 7.90
N THR A 629 4.07 3.11 8.88
CA THR A 629 5.18 3.22 9.84
C THR A 629 6.52 3.12 9.13
N ALA A 630 6.68 2.14 8.23
CA ALA A 630 7.90 1.97 7.44
C ALA A 630 8.14 3.10 6.43
N LEU A 631 7.08 3.73 5.92
CA LEU A 631 7.16 4.86 4.98
C LEU A 631 7.41 6.20 5.69
N THR A 632 6.74 6.45 6.82
CA THR A 632 6.77 7.75 7.52
C THR A 632 8.01 7.92 8.37
N SER A 633 8.39 6.89 9.14
CA SER A 633 9.47 7.00 10.13
C SER A 633 10.82 7.43 9.52
N PRO A 634 11.23 6.94 8.34
CA PRO A 634 12.47 7.40 7.71
C PRO A 634 12.39 8.81 7.10
N LEU A 635 11.18 9.36 6.93
CA LEU A 635 10.93 10.72 6.42
C LEU A 635 10.82 11.76 7.54
N GLU A 636 10.42 11.35 8.75
CA GLU A 636 10.34 12.24 9.92
C GLU A 636 11.40 11.88 10.97
N PRO A 637 12.61 12.47 10.89
CA PRO A 637 13.74 12.14 11.76
C PRO A 637 13.53 12.49 13.25
N TYR A 638 12.46 13.18 13.63
CA TYR A 638 12.10 13.30 15.04
C TYR A 638 11.50 12.02 15.63
N ILE A 639 11.11 11.05 14.79
CA ILE A 639 10.79 9.69 15.21
C ILE A 639 12.12 8.96 15.44
N VAL A 640 12.47 8.72 16.72
CA VAL A 640 13.77 8.14 17.09
C VAL A 640 13.80 6.62 16.94
N ALA A 641 12.66 5.95 17.13
CA ALA A 641 12.53 4.52 16.94
C ALA A 641 11.14 4.14 16.41
N ALA A 642 11.08 3.11 15.57
CA ALA A 642 9.87 2.60 14.97
C ALA A 642 9.81 1.06 15.04
N ALA A 643 8.63 0.52 15.27
CA ALA A 643 8.42 -0.93 15.31
C ALA A 643 7.20 -1.33 14.45
N PRO A 644 7.33 -1.38 13.11
CA PRO A 644 6.24 -1.76 12.24
C PRO A 644 5.91 -3.26 12.34
N VAL A 645 4.62 -3.59 12.40
CA VAL A 645 4.09 -4.96 12.48
C VAL A 645 3.50 -5.35 11.13
N VAL A 646 3.95 -6.49 10.60
CA VAL A 646 3.67 -6.94 9.22
C VAL A 646 3.84 -5.81 8.18
N PRO A 647 4.98 -5.09 8.17
CA PRO A 647 5.28 -4.17 7.09
C PRO A 647 5.50 -4.91 5.78
N GLY A 648 5.27 -4.23 4.67
CA GLY A 648 5.60 -4.70 3.33
C GLY A 648 6.06 -3.56 2.44
N ALA A 649 6.75 -3.92 1.37
CA ALA A 649 7.15 -3.03 0.29
C ALA A 649 6.98 -3.73 -1.07
N GLY A 650 6.96 -2.98 -2.16
CA GLY A 650 6.46 -3.47 -3.44
C GLY A 650 4.93 -3.57 -3.40
N LEU A 651 4.24 -2.43 -3.33
CA LEU A 651 2.78 -2.34 -3.25
C LEU A 651 2.09 -3.15 -4.35
N ALA A 652 2.63 -3.15 -5.57
CA ALA A 652 2.11 -4.01 -6.63
C ALA A 652 2.22 -5.51 -6.29
N ASP A 653 3.34 -5.94 -5.71
CA ASP A 653 3.54 -7.32 -5.27
C ASP A 653 2.63 -7.69 -4.08
N ILE A 654 2.24 -6.72 -3.25
CA ILE A 654 1.21 -6.91 -2.22
C ILE A 654 -0.16 -7.09 -2.88
N PHE A 655 -0.56 -6.17 -3.77
CA PHE A 655 -1.90 -6.19 -4.39
C PHE A 655 -2.15 -7.39 -5.30
N MET A 656 -1.11 -7.95 -5.93
CA MET A 656 -1.24 -9.16 -6.75
C MET A 656 -1.47 -10.44 -5.92
N ARG A 657 -1.21 -10.42 -4.61
CA ARG A 657 -1.19 -11.63 -3.77
C ARG A 657 -2.14 -11.58 -2.58
N THR A 658 -2.53 -10.39 -2.14
CA THR A 658 -3.50 -10.23 -1.07
C THR A 658 -4.89 -10.70 -1.50
N ARG A 659 -5.71 -11.09 -0.51
CA ARG A 659 -7.10 -11.57 -0.69
C ARG A 659 -8.09 -10.78 0.13
N LEU A 660 -7.65 -9.67 0.72
CA LEU A 660 -8.52 -8.83 1.52
C LEU A 660 -9.60 -8.26 0.61
N HIS A 661 -10.82 -8.81 0.72
CA HIS A 661 -11.91 -8.56 -0.24
C HIS A 661 -12.23 -7.08 -0.39
N GLY A 662 -12.23 -6.33 0.72
CA GLY A 662 -12.45 -4.87 0.71
C GLY A 662 -11.36 -4.07 -0.01
N VAL A 663 -10.19 -4.66 -0.27
CA VAL A 663 -9.09 -4.04 -1.00
C VAL A 663 -9.08 -4.50 -2.46
N VAL A 664 -9.13 -5.82 -2.69
CA VAL A 664 -8.80 -6.37 -4.01
C VAL A 664 -9.97 -6.31 -4.97
N THR A 665 -11.19 -6.57 -4.50
CA THR A 665 -12.39 -6.54 -5.34
C THR A 665 -12.56 -5.23 -6.11
N PRO A 666 -12.55 -4.02 -5.48
CA PRO A 666 -12.71 -2.77 -6.23
C PRO A 666 -11.58 -2.53 -7.24
N LEU A 667 -10.33 -2.86 -6.89
CA LEU A 667 -9.17 -2.74 -7.78
C LEU A 667 -9.33 -3.66 -9.00
N VAL A 668 -9.61 -4.94 -8.78
CA VAL A 668 -9.75 -5.93 -9.85
C VAL A 668 -10.98 -5.66 -10.71
N HIS A 669 -12.09 -5.18 -10.13
CA HIS A 669 -13.27 -4.75 -10.88
C HIS A 669 -12.97 -3.63 -11.86
N ALA A 670 -12.14 -2.65 -11.50
CA ALA A 670 -11.77 -1.59 -12.43
C ALA A 670 -10.73 -2.01 -13.46
N ILE A 671 -9.85 -2.96 -13.14
CA ILE A 671 -8.87 -3.48 -14.10
C ILE A 671 -9.55 -4.39 -15.12
N SER A 672 -10.34 -5.36 -14.66
CA SER A 672 -10.92 -6.40 -15.50
C SER A 672 -12.37 -6.18 -15.90
N GLY A 673 -13.08 -5.26 -15.26
CA GLY A 673 -14.47 -4.91 -15.58
C GLY A 673 -14.61 -3.65 -16.45
N PRO A 674 -15.84 -3.16 -16.67
CA PRO A 674 -17.09 -3.83 -16.30
C PRO A 674 -17.30 -5.15 -17.05
N LYS A 675 -17.67 -6.21 -16.31
CA LYS A 675 -18.02 -7.53 -16.84
C LYS A 675 -19.53 -7.73 -16.88
N VAL A 676 -20.04 -8.26 -17.99
CA VAL A 676 -21.36 -8.92 -18.03
C VAL A 676 -21.17 -10.37 -17.62
N VAL A 677 -21.83 -10.75 -16.53
CA VAL A 677 -21.75 -12.07 -15.91
C VAL A 677 -23.10 -12.77 -16.05
N ALA A 678 -23.08 -14.02 -16.50
CA ALA A 678 -24.27 -14.85 -16.51
C ALA A 678 -24.42 -15.63 -15.22
N CYS A 679 -25.59 -15.49 -14.61
CA CYS A 679 -26.04 -16.32 -13.50
C CYS A 679 -27.07 -17.32 -14.03
N PRO A 680 -26.68 -18.59 -14.24
CA PRO A 680 -27.54 -19.58 -14.87
C PRO A 680 -28.72 -19.91 -13.98
N GLU A 681 -29.92 -19.90 -14.56
CA GLU A 681 -31.09 -20.46 -13.89
C GLU A 681 -30.93 -21.98 -13.86
N LYS A 682 -31.08 -22.56 -12.65
CA LYS A 682 -30.95 -24.01 -12.44
C LYS A 682 -32.28 -24.60 -11.99
N LYS A 683 -32.61 -25.76 -12.56
CA LYS A 683 -33.69 -26.64 -12.11
C LYS A 683 -33.09 -28.01 -11.83
N ASP A 684 -33.30 -28.54 -10.63
CA ASP A 684 -32.70 -29.80 -10.16
C ASP A 684 -31.16 -29.84 -10.33
N GLY A 685 -30.51 -28.71 -10.09
CA GLY A 685 -29.05 -28.53 -10.22
C GLY A 685 -28.53 -28.40 -11.67
N LYS A 686 -29.40 -28.51 -12.69
CA LYS A 686 -29.03 -28.43 -14.11
C LYS A 686 -29.44 -27.08 -14.72
N PRO A 687 -28.63 -26.49 -15.62
CA PRO A 687 -28.99 -25.24 -16.29
C PRO A 687 -30.23 -25.42 -17.17
N THR A 688 -31.18 -24.48 -17.09
CA THR A 688 -32.40 -24.49 -17.92
C THR A 688 -32.17 -23.96 -19.34
N GLY A 689 -30.98 -23.40 -19.60
CA GLY A 689 -30.68 -22.62 -20.80
C GLY A 689 -31.11 -21.15 -20.72
N GLN A 690 -31.64 -20.72 -19.57
CA GLN A 690 -31.88 -19.31 -19.24
C GLN A 690 -30.78 -18.79 -18.32
N VAL A 691 -30.38 -17.54 -18.51
CA VAL A 691 -29.40 -16.86 -17.65
C VAL A 691 -29.91 -15.47 -17.27
N TYR A 692 -29.59 -15.03 -16.05
CA TYR A 692 -29.73 -13.65 -15.64
C TYR A 692 -28.39 -12.92 -15.85
N LEU A 693 -28.41 -11.74 -16.47
CA LEU A 693 -27.22 -10.93 -16.78
C LEU A 693 -26.96 -9.89 -15.70
N SER A 694 -25.85 -10.03 -14.99
CA SER A 694 -25.40 -9.17 -13.88
C SER A 694 -24.18 -8.37 -14.31
N TRP A 695 -23.95 -7.22 -13.69
CA TRP A 695 -22.66 -6.55 -13.74
C TRP A 695 -21.73 -7.13 -12.67
N ASN A 696 -20.45 -7.31 -13.00
CA ASN A 696 -19.37 -7.73 -12.09
C ASN A 696 -19.83 -8.79 -11.08
N ASP A 697 -20.02 -8.40 -9.82
CA ASP A 697 -20.53 -9.27 -8.73
C ASP A 697 -21.78 -8.70 -8.04
N ASP A 698 -22.57 -7.87 -8.73
CA ASP A 698 -23.78 -7.23 -8.16
C ASP A 698 -24.80 -8.24 -7.62
N SER A 699 -24.78 -9.47 -8.13
CA SER A 699 -25.67 -10.57 -7.76
C SER A 699 -25.18 -11.44 -6.59
N ASP A 700 -24.13 -11.02 -5.88
CA ASP A 700 -23.48 -11.79 -4.80
C ASP A 700 -23.18 -13.23 -5.25
N ARG A 701 -22.31 -13.36 -6.25
CA ARG A 701 -21.91 -14.62 -6.87
C ARG A 701 -23.09 -15.46 -7.32
N CYS A 702 -24.04 -14.81 -8.01
CA CYS A 702 -25.24 -15.42 -8.54
C CYS A 702 -26.20 -16.01 -7.50
N LYS A 703 -26.15 -15.53 -6.25
CA LYS A 703 -27.02 -16.01 -5.16
C LYS A 703 -28.24 -15.13 -4.95
N ALA A 704 -28.20 -13.87 -5.36
CA ALA A 704 -29.25 -12.88 -5.12
C ALA A 704 -29.80 -12.33 -6.43
N LEU A 705 -31.12 -12.42 -6.64
CA LEU A 705 -31.85 -11.79 -7.77
C LEU A 705 -32.17 -10.31 -7.56
N SER A 706 -32.05 -9.86 -6.32
CA SER A 706 -32.30 -8.50 -5.89
C SER A 706 -31.34 -8.12 -4.77
N ARG A 707 -31.09 -6.83 -4.64
CA ARG A 707 -30.32 -6.23 -3.54
C ARG A 707 -31.08 -5.05 -2.97
N LYS A 708 -30.85 -4.77 -1.70
CA LYS A 708 -31.29 -3.52 -1.07
C LYS A 708 -30.36 -2.39 -1.51
N THR A 709 -30.93 -1.27 -1.95
CA THR A 709 -30.21 0.00 -2.16
C THR A 709 -30.88 1.11 -1.37
N TYR A 710 -30.08 2.04 -0.89
CA TYR A 710 -30.55 3.22 -0.18
C TYR A 710 -30.52 4.45 -1.08
N ARG A 711 -29.95 4.34 -2.28
CA ARG A 711 -29.92 5.43 -3.23
C ARG A 711 -31.20 5.48 -4.06
N ASP A 712 -31.71 6.69 -4.24
CA ASP A 712 -32.83 6.97 -5.14
C ASP A 712 -32.32 7.12 -6.58
N ASP A 713 -32.69 6.20 -7.47
CA ASP A 713 -32.22 6.20 -8.86
C ASP A 713 -32.62 7.44 -9.68
N LYS A 714 -33.62 8.23 -9.24
CA LYS A 714 -34.09 9.42 -9.96
C LYS A 714 -33.43 10.70 -9.47
N THR A 715 -33.19 10.81 -8.17
CA THR A 715 -32.66 12.03 -7.52
C THR A 715 -31.20 11.91 -7.15
N GLY A 716 -30.65 10.70 -7.08
CA GLY A 716 -29.30 10.41 -6.61
C GLY A 716 -29.11 10.54 -5.09
N LEU A 717 -30.17 10.89 -4.35
CA LEU A 717 -30.14 11.12 -2.90
C LEU A 717 -30.28 9.82 -2.10
N CYS A 718 -29.74 9.82 -0.89
CA CYS A 718 -29.86 8.72 0.05
C CYS A 718 -31.22 8.72 0.77
N ARG A 719 -31.84 7.56 0.82
CA ARG A 719 -33.14 7.28 1.44
C ARG A 719 -32.95 6.74 2.86
N ALA A 720 -33.92 7.02 3.72
CA ALA A 720 -33.93 6.48 5.08
C ALA A 720 -34.28 4.99 5.16
N THR A 721 -34.96 4.46 4.12
CA THR A 721 -35.39 3.06 4.03
C THR A 721 -34.84 2.45 2.76
N ALA A 722 -34.33 1.23 2.85
CA ALA A 722 -33.86 0.50 1.68
C ALA A 722 -35.00 0.20 0.71
N VAL A 723 -34.70 0.20 -0.58
CA VAL A 723 -35.59 -0.32 -1.63
C VAL A 723 -34.93 -1.49 -2.31
N GLU A 724 -35.72 -2.52 -2.60
CA GLU A 724 -35.27 -3.70 -3.30
C GLU A 724 -35.17 -3.41 -4.80
N VAL A 725 -33.98 -3.57 -5.37
CA VAL A 725 -33.71 -3.40 -6.80
C VAL A 725 -33.13 -4.68 -7.40
N PRO A 726 -33.41 -5.00 -8.67
CA PRO A 726 -32.80 -6.14 -9.34
C PRO A 726 -31.28 -6.03 -9.37
N THR A 727 -30.59 -7.14 -9.12
CA THR A 727 -29.12 -7.28 -9.33
C THR A 727 -28.77 -7.65 -10.77
N PHE A 728 -29.79 -7.83 -11.59
CA PHE A 728 -29.72 -8.27 -12.98
C PHE A 728 -30.45 -7.27 -13.87
N PHE A 729 -29.87 -6.95 -15.03
CA PHE A 729 -30.49 -6.03 -15.99
C PHE A 729 -31.32 -6.75 -17.06
N ALA A 730 -31.13 -8.07 -17.25
CA ALA A 730 -31.94 -8.86 -18.17
C ALA A 730 -31.92 -10.36 -17.84
N LYS A 731 -32.95 -11.07 -18.30
CA LYS A 731 -33.00 -12.54 -18.37
C LYS A 731 -33.09 -12.96 -19.83
N VAL A 732 -32.21 -13.85 -20.29
CA VAL A 732 -32.12 -14.21 -21.71
C VAL A 732 -31.92 -15.71 -21.93
N PRO A 733 -32.38 -16.28 -23.07
CA PRO A 733 -31.95 -17.59 -23.51
C PRO A 733 -30.46 -17.55 -23.89
N ALA A 734 -29.68 -18.43 -23.26
CA ALA A 734 -28.27 -18.67 -23.51
C ALA A 734 -27.96 -20.15 -23.25
N PRO A 735 -28.38 -21.06 -24.15
CA PRO A 735 -28.09 -22.48 -23.98
C PRO A 735 -26.58 -22.75 -24.05
N PRO A 736 -26.08 -23.83 -23.40
CA PRO A 736 -24.69 -24.24 -23.53
C PRO A 736 -24.19 -24.30 -24.98
N GLY A 737 -22.98 -23.76 -25.22
CA GLY A 737 -22.38 -23.65 -26.56
C GLY A 737 -22.87 -22.48 -27.41
N ALA A 738 -23.86 -21.70 -26.97
CA ALA A 738 -24.21 -20.43 -27.61
C ALA A 738 -23.02 -19.45 -27.57
N GLN A 739 -22.98 -18.51 -28.53
CA GLN A 739 -21.99 -17.43 -28.55
C GLN A 739 -22.62 -16.15 -28.03
N VAL A 740 -21.94 -15.46 -27.13
CA VAL A 740 -22.36 -14.17 -26.58
C VAL A 740 -21.42 -13.11 -27.10
N GLN A 741 -21.96 -12.05 -27.67
CA GLN A 741 -21.24 -10.86 -28.09
C GLN A 741 -21.64 -9.68 -27.20
N LEU A 742 -20.65 -9.03 -26.62
CA LEU A 742 -20.79 -7.77 -25.89
C LEU A 742 -20.17 -6.66 -26.74
N ASP A 743 -20.95 -5.62 -27.05
CA ASP A 743 -20.50 -4.43 -27.77
C ASP A 743 -20.68 -3.20 -26.88
N ASN A 744 -19.63 -2.39 -26.74
CA ASN A 744 -19.74 -1.03 -26.24
C ASN A 744 -20.02 -0.11 -27.43
N LEU A 745 -21.20 0.52 -27.45
CA LEU A 745 -21.68 1.31 -28.58
C LEU A 745 -21.09 2.73 -28.60
N ALA A 746 -20.46 3.20 -27.51
CA ALA A 746 -19.82 4.51 -27.47
C ALA A 746 -18.42 4.50 -28.10
N ASN A 747 -17.63 3.44 -27.86
CA ASN A 747 -16.27 3.34 -28.38
C ASN A 747 -16.10 2.31 -29.50
N GLY A 748 -17.01 1.35 -29.67
CA GLY A 748 -16.92 0.29 -30.69
C GLY A 748 -16.13 -0.94 -30.25
N ASN A 749 -15.63 -0.97 -29.01
CA ASN A 749 -15.01 -2.15 -28.43
C ASN A 749 -16.04 -3.29 -28.34
N HIS A 750 -15.59 -4.51 -28.64
CA HIS A 750 -16.44 -5.68 -28.56
C HIS A 750 -15.63 -6.90 -28.10
N ALA A 751 -16.32 -7.84 -27.46
CA ALA A 751 -15.76 -9.12 -27.04
C ALA A 751 -16.79 -10.23 -27.23
N GLN A 752 -16.30 -11.46 -27.43
CA GLN A 752 -17.13 -12.64 -27.58
C GLN A 752 -16.73 -13.74 -26.60
N VAL A 753 -17.71 -14.51 -26.13
CA VAL A 753 -17.48 -15.67 -25.27
C VAL A 753 -18.51 -16.76 -25.56
N ALA A 754 -18.06 -18.02 -25.51
CA ALA A 754 -18.95 -19.17 -25.57
C ALA A 754 -19.59 -19.44 -24.19
N VAL A 755 -20.87 -19.80 -24.18
CA VAL A 755 -21.58 -20.22 -22.97
C VAL A 755 -21.08 -21.61 -22.55
N GLY A 756 -20.68 -21.75 -21.28
CA GLY A 756 -20.22 -23.01 -20.70
C GLY A 756 -21.29 -24.10 -20.63
N ALA A 757 -20.85 -25.34 -20.39
CA ALA A 757 -21.75 -26.50 -20.23
C ALA A 757 -22.75 -26.33 -19.07
N ASP A 758 -22.36 -25.57 -18.05
CA ASP A 758 -23.13 -25.18 -16.88
C ASP A 758 -23.98 -23.91 -17.08
N GLY A 759 -23.96 -23.33 -18.29
CA GLY A 759 -24.63 -22.08 -18.63
C GLY A 759 -23.85 -20.81 -18.23
N ALA A 760 -22.69 -20.94 -17.60
CA ALA A 760 -21.92 -19.81 -17.10
C ALA A 760 -21.11 -19.11 -18.20
N PHE A 761 -21.00 -17.79 -18.09
CA PHE A 761 -20.01 -16.99 -18.82
C PHE A 761 -19.73 -15.68 -18.10
N ALA A 762 -18.60 -15.06 -18.45
CA ALA A 762 -18.28 -13.69 -18.12
C ALA A 762 -17.55 -13.07 -19.33
N VAL A 763 -17.89 -11.84 -19.67
CA VAL A 763 -17.26 -11.10 -20.78
C VAL A 763 -17.14 -9.62 -20.40
N ALA A 764 -16.00 -9.01 -20.70
CA ALA A 764 -15.72 -7.61 -20.41
C ALA A 764 -15.30 -6.88 -21.69
N VAL A 765 -15.57 -5.58 -21.72
CA VAL A 765 -14.99 -4.65 -22.69
C VAL A 765 -14.64 -3.35 -21.95
N GLN A 766 -13.55 -2.70 -22.38
CA GLN A 766 -13.16 -1.40 -21.85
C GLN A 766 -14.31 -0.40 -22.01
N SER A 767 -14.70 0.25 -20.92
CA SER A 767 -15.89 1.11 -20.89
C SER A 767 -15.75 2.22 -19.86
N ASP A 768 -16.35 3.36 -20.15
CA ASP A 768 -16.60 4.44 -19.20
C ASP A 768 -17.94 4.24 -18.49
N LYS A 769 -18.12 4.90 -17.34
CA LYS A 769 -19.38 4.88 -16.58
C LYS A 769 -20.50 5.44 -17.47
N PHE A 770 -21.62 4.72 -17.56
CA PHE A 770 -22.80 4.98 -18.38
C PHE A 770 -22.66 4.76 -19.89
N ASP A 771 -21.57 4.13 -20.36
CA ASP A 771 -21.49 3.73 -21.76
C ASP A 771 -22.68 2.80 -22.15
N PRO A 772 -23.29 3.01 -23.33
CA PRO A 772 -24.33 2.14 -23.86
C PRO A 772 -23.74 0.81 -24.33
N MET A 773 -24.24 -0.28 -23.76
CA MET A 773 -23.81 -1.66 -24.00
C MET A 773 -24.89 -2.46 -24.72
N ARG A 774 -24.49 -3.32 -25.64
CA ARG A 774 -25.37 -4.27 -26.34
C ARG A 774 -24.88 -5.70 -26.14
N VAL A 775 -25.75 -6.57 -25.64
CA VAL A 775 -25.48 -8.00 -25.45
C VAL A 775 -26.32 -8.79 -26.44
N ARG A 776 -25.66 -9.52 -27.35
CA ARG A 776 -26.32 -10.41 -28.31
C ARG A 776 -25.95 -11.86 -28.03
N VAL A 777 -26.94 -12.73 -28.02
CA VAL A 777 -26.73 -14.18 -27.85
C VAL A 777 -27.10 -14.89 -29.14
N PHE A 778 -26.19 -15.72 -29.65
CA PHE A 778 -26.35 -16.50 -30.87
C PHE A 778 -26.37 -17.99 -30.56
N ALA A 779 -27.46 -18.67 -30.91
CA ALA A 779 -27.57 -20.13 -30.82
C ALA A 779 -27.79 -20.71 -32.22
N GLY A 780 -26.94 -21.66 -32.62
CA GLY A 780 -26.98 -22.22 -33.99
C GLY A 780 -26.80 -21.17 -35.10
N GLY A 781 -25.99 -20.13 -34.84
CA GLY A 781 -25.75 -19.02 -35.77
C GLY A 781 -26.87 -17.98 -35.89
N LYS A 782 -27.98 -18.12 -35.14
CA LYS A 782 -29.08 -17.15 -35.12
C LYS A 782 -29.08 -16.37 -33.82
N ALA A 783 -29.29 -15.05 -33.90
CA ALA A 783 -29.51 -14.22 -32.72
C ALA A 783 -30.81 -14.65 -32.03
N VAL A 784 -30.71 -15.09 -30.78
CA VAL A 784 -31.85 -15.49 -29.93
C VAL A 784 -32.16 -14.43 -28.87
N SER A 785 -31.24 -13.50 -28.62
CA SER A 785 -31.38 -12.40 -27.67
C SER A 785 -30.63 -11.17 -28.15
N ASP A 786 -31.15 -9.99 -27.83
CA ASP A 786 -30.55 -8.69 -28.09
C ASP A 786 -30.97 -7.71 -26.99
N VAL A 787 -30.05 -7.38 -26.09
CA VAL A 787 -30.30 -6.60 -24.87
C VAL A 787 -29.45 -5.35 -24.87
N HIS A 788 -30.05 -4.22 -24.53
CA HIS A 788 -29.36 -2.95 -24.35
C HIS A 788 -29.38 -2.55 -22.86
N ALA A 789 -28.24 -2.10 -22.36
CA ALA A 789 -28.09 -1.59 -20.98
C ALA A 789 -26.99 -0.52 -20.93
N ALA A 790 -27.01 0.36 -19.95
CA ALA A 790 -25.87 1.23 -19.66
C ALA A 790 -25.03 0.61 -18.53
N THR A 791 -23.72 0.59 -18.66
CA THR A 791 -22.85 0.12 -17.56
C THR A 791 -22.86 1.11 -16.39
N PRO A 792 -23.08 0.68 -15.14
CA PRO A 792 -22.95 1.55 -13.97
C PRO A 792 -21.49 1.74 -13.53
N TYR A 793 -20.55 1.00 -14.13
CA TYR A 793 -19.13 1.00 -13.78
C TYR A 793 -18.27 1.43 -14.97
N GLU A 794 -17.09 1.97 -14.67
CA GLU A 794 -15.98 2.10 -15.62
C GLU A 794 -14.92 1.03 -15.38
N GLY A 795 -14.10 0.75 -16.40
CA GLY A 795 -12.98 -0.17 -16.24
C GLY A 795 -12.21 -0.48 -17.54
N LEU A 796 -11.05 -1.10 -17.39
CA LEU A 796 -10.08 -1.29 -18.46
C LEU A 796 -10.30 -2.57 -19.29
N GLY A 797 -11.22 -3.46 -18.86
CA GLY A 797 -11.51 -4.72 -19.54
C GLY A 797 -10.30 -5.65 -19.71
N LYS A 798 -9.29 -5.55 -18.85
CA LYS A 798 -8.05 -6.36 -18.91
C LYS A 798 -8.26 -7.71 -18.24
N GLU A 799 -8.19 -8.78 -19.02
CA GLU A 799 -8.24 -10.15 -18.48
C GLU A 799 -6.92 -10.53 -17.82
N ARG A 800 -6.99 -11.03 -16.58
CA ARG A 800 -5.82 -11.51 -15.83
C ARG A 800 -5.11 -12.66 -16.54
N ASN A 801 -3.86 -12.90 -16.16
CA ASN A 801 -3.00 -13.93 -16.74
C ASN A 801 -2.66 -13.75 -18.25
N THR A 802 -2.93 -12.58 -18.84
CA THR A 802 -2.59 -12.25 -20.23
C THR A 802 -1.33 -11.36 -20.33
N PRO A 803 -0.65 -11.31 -21.50
CA PRO A 803 0.50 -10.43 -21.69
C PRO A 803 0.16 -8.95 -21.46
N ASP A 804 -1.02 -8.51 -21.95
CA ASP A 804 -1.50 -7.14 -21.78
C ASP A 804 -1.75 -6.77 -20.31
N PHE A 805 -2.24 -7.72 -19.53
CA PHE A 805 -2.44 -7.53 -18.10
C PHE A 805 -1.11 -7.40 -17.35
N ARG A 806 -0.09 -8.21 -17.69
CA ARG A 806 1.25 -8.09 -17.11
C ARG A 806 1.88 -6.72 -17.40
N ARG A 807 1.81 -6.23 -18.64
CA ARG A 807 2.29 -4.89 -18.99
C ARG A 807 1.57 -3.81 -18.19
N PHE A 808 0.26 -3.94 -17.99
CA PHE A 808 -0.51 -3.03 -17.13
C PHE A 808 0.00 -3.06 -15.67
N VAL A 809 0.21 -4.25 -15.10
CA VAL A 809 0.76 -4.40 -13.74
C VAL A 809 2.12 -3.70 -13.61
N GLN A 810 3.00 -3.85 -14.61
CA GLN A 810 4.32 -3.20 -14.62
C GLN A 810 4.22 -1.67 -14.62
N LEU A 811 3.29 -1.11 -15.41
CA LEU A 811 3.01 0.34 -15.41
C LEU A 811 2.38 0.81 -14.09
N ALA A 812 1.43 0.05 -13.54
CA ALA A 812 0.80 0.37 -12.27
C ALA A 812 1.80 0.33 -11.11
N ALA A 813 2.73 -0.63 -11.11
CA ALA A 813 3.81 -0.72 -10.15
C ALA A 813 4.73 0.52 -10.20
N ASN A 814 5.02 1.03 -11.40
CA ASN A 814 5.77 2.28 -11.59
C ASN A 814 5.08 3.50 -10.93
N VAL A 815 3.75 3.52 -10.93
CA VAL A 815 2.96 4.57 -10.27
C VAL A 815 2.97 4.38 -8.75
N LEU A 816 2.61 3.18 -8.28
CA LEU A 816 2.42 2.87 -6.86
C LEU A 816 3.71 3.01 -6.06
N GLU A 817 4.87 2.74 -6.66
CA GLU A 817 6.16 2.90 -5.98
C GLU A 817 6.37 4.31 -5.42
N GLY A 818 5.71 5.32 -6.01
CA GLY A 818 5.75 6.67 -5.51
C GLY A 818 5.25 6.87 -4.08
N ALA A 819 4.53 5.90 -3.50
CA ALA A 819 4.09 5.88 -2.11
C ALA A 819 4.50 4.59 -1.38
N ASP A 820 5.56 3.95 -1.84
CA ASP A 820 6.02 2.67 -1.31
C ASP A 820 7.17 2.89 -0.32
N ALA A 821 7.14 2.16 0.80
CA ALA A 821 8.20 2.18 1.81
C ALA A 821 9.59 1.84 1.22
N ILE A 822 9.66 1.10 0.10
CA ILE A 822 10.93 0.82 -0.59
C ILE A 822 11.70 2.09 -0.97
N THR A 823 10.99 3.18 -1.29
CA THR A 823 11.60 4.42 -1.79
C THR A 823 12.30 5.25 -0.72
N VAL A 824 12.07 4.91 0.55
CA VAL A 824 12.67 5.57 1.71
C VAL A 824 13.42 4.61 2.61
N ALA A 825 13.45 3.32 2.25
CA ALA A 825 14.07 2.26 3.04
C ALA A 825 15.57 2.52 3.29
N ASP A 826 16.27 3.07 2.29
CA ASP A 826 17.67 3.42 2.39
C ASP A 826 17.95 4.46 3.49
N ARG A 827 16.98 5.31 3.83
CA ARG A 827 17.09 6.35 4.86
C ARG A 827 17.22 5.83 6.29
N VAL A 828 16.99 4.54 6.52
CA VAL A 828 17.12 3.97 7.87
C VAL A 828 18.58 3.72 8.23
N ILE A 829 19.34 3.01 7.38
CA ILE A 829 20.72 2.59 7.66
C ILE A 829 21.71 3.11 6.62
N LEU A 830 21.32 3.15 5.34
CA LEU A 830 22.25 3.32 4.23
C LEU A 830 22.53 4.79 3.89
N ASP A 831 21.51 5.66 3.93
CA ASP A 831 21.59 7.09 3.61
C ASP A 831 20.67 7.93 4.53
N PRO A 832 20.92 7.95 5.86
CA PRO A 832 20.08 8.69 6.79
C PRO A 832 20.07 10.20 6.51
N ILE A 833 19.00 10.88 6.91
CA ILE A 833 18.84 12.32 6.68
C ILE A 833 19.95 13.10 7.38
N ALA A 834 20.74 13.84 6.60
CA ALA A 834 21.85 14.63 7.10
C ALA A 834 21.39 15.66 8.17
N GLY A 835 22.16 15.76 9.25
CA GLY A 835 21.88 16.68 10.37
C GLY A 835 20.91 16.15 11.43
N TYR A 836 20.44 14.91 11.29
CA TYR A 836 19.58 14.24 12.27
C TYR A 836 20.18 12.89 12.71
N ALA A 837 19.75 12.40 13.88
CA ALA A 837 20.02 11.03 14.29
C ALA A 837 19.22 10.05 13.39
N PRO A 838 19.77 8.87 13.03
CA PRO A 838 19.02 7.87 12.30
C PRO A 838 17.88 7.30 13.14
N THR A 839 16.71 7.10 12.53
CA THR A 839 15.61 6.35 13.14
C THR A 839 15.97 4.87 13.25
N HIS A 840 15.80 4.27 14.42
CA HIS A 840 15.98 2.83 14.61
C HIS A 840 14.69 2.08 14.24
N MET A 841 14.78 0.94 13.53
CA MET A 841 13.60 0.21 13.06
C MET A 841 13.65 -1.28 13.40
N LEU A 842 12.63 -1.76 14.14
CA LEU A 842 12.42 -3.17 14.46
C LEU A 842 11.20 -3.73 13.72
N MET A 843 11.43 -4.46 12.63
CA MET A 843 10.37 -5.04 11.81
C MET A 843 9.87 -6.36 12.40
N MET A 844 8.57 -6.52 12.59
CA MET A 844 7.98 -7.82 12.97
C MET A 844 7.23 -8.41 11.78
N LEU A 845 7.66 -9.57 11.29
CA LEU A 845 7.05 -10.23 10.14
C LEU A 845 6.31 -11.50 10.57
N ALA A 846 5.05 -11.64 10.12
CA ALA A 846 4.31 -12.89 10.27
C ALA A 846 4.71 -13.86 9.15
N VAL A 847 5.21 -15.03 9.54
CA VAL A 847 5.56 -16.10 8.61
C VAL A 847 4.28 -16.65 7.98
N LEU A 848 4.34 -16.98 6.68
CA LEU A 848 3.22 -17.40 5.83
C LEU A 848 2.10 -16.37 5.60
N ASP A 849 2.21 -15.15 6.14
CA ASP A 849 1.21 -14.13 5.85
C ASP A 849 1.09 -13.92 4.33
N GLN A 850 -0.15 -13.94 3.83
CA GLN A 850 -0.52 -13.73 2.43
C GLN A 850 -1.26 -12.39 2.24
N THR A 851 -1.63 -11.70 3.31
CA THR A 851 -2.34 -10.41 3.24
C THR A 851 -1.39 -9.27 2.96
N VAL A 852 -0.34 -9.13 3.78
CA VAL A 852 0.89 -8.40 3.44
C VAL A 852 1.97 -9.45 3.30
N PRO A 853 2.22 -9.97 2.07
CA PRO A 853 2.95 -11.20 1.90
C PRO A 853 4.30 -11.17 2.61
N PHE A 854 4.63 -12.22 3.38
CA PHE A 854 5.89 -12.32 4.15
C PHE A 854 7.13 -11.90 3.34
N THR A 855 7.18 -12.28 2.06
CA THR A 855 8.26 -11.94 1.11
C THR A 855 8.45 -10.44 0.87
N THR A 856 7.39 -9.63 0.99
CA THR A 856 7.45 -8.17 0.85
C THR A 856 8.14 -7.51 2.04
N GLY A 857 7.87 -7.98 3.26
CA GLY A 857 8.58 -7.53 4.46
C GLY A 857 10.06 -7.90 4.41
N VAL A 858 10.38 -9.10 3.92
CA VAL A 858 11.77 -9.52 3.71
C VAL A 858 12.46 -8.67 2.62
N THR A 859 11.74 -8.30 1.57
CA THR A 859 12.26 -7.39 0.52
C THR A 859 12.56 -6.00 1.07
N LEU A 860 11.68 -5.47 1.93
CA LEU A 860 11.89 -4.19 2.61
C LEU A 860 13.11 -4.24 3.54
N ALA A 861 13.25 -5.29 4.35
CA ALA A 861 14.40 -5.48 5.23
C ALA A 861 15.73 -5.44 4.45
N ARG A 862 15.76 -6.07 3.27
CA ARG A 862 16.90 -6.06 2.37
C ARG A 862 17.19 -4.66 1.83
N ALA A 863 16.16 -3.92 1.40
CA ALA A 863 16.30 -2.56 0.90
C ALA A 863 16.79 -1.57 1.97
N MET A 864 16.40 -1.78 3.23
CA MET A 864 16.91 -1.00 4.36
C MET A 864 18.38 -1.24 4.65
N GLY A 865 18.97 -2.33 4.12
CA GLY A 865 20.34 -2.72 4.41
C GLY A 865 20.50 -3.59 5.65
N LEU A 866 19.41 -4.16 6.22
CA LEU A 866 19.50 -5.07 7.37
C LEU A 866 20.37 -6.30 7.06
N PHE A 867 20.44 -6.73 5.80
CA PHE A 867 21.27 -7.87 5.43
C PHE A 867 22.72 -7.50 5.01
N GLY A 868 23.12 -6.23 5.18
CA GLY A 868 24.42 -5.70 4.76
C GLY A 868 24.50 -5.50 3.24
N ARG A 869 24.35 -4.25 2.78
CA ARG A 869 24.31 -3.93 1.34
C ARG A 869 25.55 -4.39 0.57
N ASP A 870 26.75 -4.04 1.06
CA ASP A 870 28.02 -4.41 0.39
C ASP A 870 28.21 -5.93 0.34
N ASN A 871 27.74 -6.63 1.38
CA ASN A 871 27.79 -8.08 1.44
C ASN A 871 26.82 -8.73 0.46
N LEU A 872 25.69 -8.10 0.10
CA LEU A 872 24.78 -8.62 -0.93
C LEU A 872 25.30 -8.38 -2.34
N LEU A 873 26.13 -7.35 -2.54
CA LEU A 873 26.85 -7.11 -3.80
C LEU A 873 28.06 -8.04 -3.97
N ASP A 874 28.59 -8.60 -2.86
CA ASP A 874 29.64 -9.61 -2.84
C ASP A 874 29.07 -11.02 -2.52
N PRO A 875 28.83 -11.88 -3.53
CA PRO A 875 28.22 -13.19 -3.32
C PRO A 875 29.05 -14.14 -2.44
N VAL A 876 30.32 -13.85 -2.16
CA VAL A 876 31.18 -14.63 -1.27
C VAL A 876 31.00 -14.22 0.20
N GLN A 877 30.63 -12.96 0.45
CA GLN A 877 30.51 -12.39 1.79
C GLN A 877 29.05 -12.25 2.27
N ALA A 878 28.04 -12.52 1.44
CA ALA A 878 26.62 -12.38 1.74
C ALA A 878 26.15 -13.29 2.91
N PRO A 879 26.00 -12.80 4.15
CA PRO A 879 25.74 -13.68 5.30
C PRO A 879 24.32 -14.26 5.30
N TYR A 880 23.38 -13.60 4.59
CA TYR A 880 21.97 -14.02 4.53
C TYR A 880 21.58 -14.76 3.26
N ARG A 881 22.44 -14.81 2.23
CA ARG A 881 22.15 -15.60 1.02
C ARG A 881 21.84 -17.07 1.34
N PRO A 882 22.58 -17.76 2.24
CA PRO A 882 22.25 -19.13 2.63
C PRO A 882 20.88 -19.26 3.32
N TRP A 883 20.40 -18.23 4.02
CA TRP A 883 19.08 -18.22 4.64
C TRP A 883 17.99 -18.23 3.56
N PHE A 884 18.10 -17.35 2.56
CA PHE A 884 17.16 -17.28 1.45
C PHE A 884 17.17 -18.56 0.61
N GLU A 885 18.34 -19.10 0.29
CA GLU A 885 18.46 -20.36 -0.46
C GLU A 885 17.76 -21.52 0.27
N LYS A 886 17.90 -21.60 1.61
CA LYS A 886 17.18 -22.57 2.43
C LYS A 886 15.66 -22.32 2.43
N ALA A 887 15.22 -21.08 2.60
CA ALA A 887 13.80 -20.72 2.60
C ALA A 887 13.13 -21.03 1.25
N ILE A 888 13.81 -20.73 0.14
CA ILE A 888 13.37 -21.04 -1.22
C ILE A 888 13.28 -22.55 -1.43
N ALA A 889 14.34 -23.30 -1.07
CA ALA A 889 14.39 -24.75 -1.21
C ALA A 889 13.28 -25.45 -0.41
N ALA A 890 13.01 -24.97 0.81
CA ALA A 890 11.91 -25.46 1.63
C ALA A 890 10.52 -25.09 1.08
N GLY A 891 10.45 -24.11 0.17
CA GLY A 891 9.21 -23.58 -0.40
C GLY A 891 8.48 -22.59 0.51
N LEU A 892 9.14 -22.09 1.55
CA LEU A 892 8.58 -21.13 2.51
C LEU A 892 8.07 -19.86 1.79
N LEU A 893 8.87 -19.31 0.88
CA LEU A 893 8.50 -18.09 0.14
C LEU A 893 7.31 -18.32 -0.81
N ARG A 894 7.02 -19.58 -1.17
CA ARG A 894 5.86 -20.00 -1.97
C ARG A 894 4.63 -20.35 -1.11
N GLY A 895 4.66 -20.05 0.18
CA GLY A 895 3.56 -20.29 1.10
C GLY A 895 3.45 -21.73 1.61
N LYS A 896 4.48 -22.58 1.46
CA LYS A 896 4.49 -23.87 2.14
C LYS A 896 4.64 -23.66 3.64
N ASP A 897 3.76 -24.29 4.40
CA ASP A 897 3.79 -24.30 5.86
C ASP A 897 4.95 -25.17 6.37
N VAL A 898 6.11 -24.54 6.49
CA VAL A 898 7.36 -25.16 6.97
C VAL A 898 8.04 -24.18 7.93
N PRO A 899 8.70 -24.67 9.00
CA PRO A 899 9.39 -23.78 9.92
C PRO A 899 10.42 -22.90 9.21
N PRO A 900 10.50 -21.59 9.51
CA PRO A 900 11.47 -20.70 8.89
C PRO A 900 12.91 -21.10 9.27
N PRO A 901 13.89 -20.97 8.36
CA PRO A 901 15.29 -21.14 8.76
C PRO A 901 15.68 -20.11 9.83
N ALA A 902 16.60 -20.47 10.72
CA ALA A 902 17.09 -19.53 11.74
C ALA A 902 17.77 -18.31 11.09
N VAL A 903 17.33 -17.10 11.47
CA VAL A 903 17.81 -15.84 10.88
C VAL A 903 19.26 -15.53 11.28
N THR A 904 19.75 -16.11 12.39
CA THR A 904 21.14 -16.01 12.89
C THR A 904 21.82 -17.40 12.90
N PRO A 905 22.41 -17.87 11.79
CA PRO A 905 22.99 -19.22 11.70
C PRO A 905 24.18 -19.48 12.65
N ALA A 906 24.83 -18.41 13.12
CA ALA A 906 26.04 -18.47 13.95
C ALA A 906 25.79 -18.52 15.47
N ASP A 907 24.54 -18.36 15.92
CA ASP A 907 24.22 -18.37 17.36
C ASP A 907 23.96 -19.81 17.86
N PRO A 908 24.76 -20.32 18.81
CA PRO A 908 24.59 -21.67 19.37
C PRO A 908 23.39 -21.81 20.32
N ASN A 909 22.71 -20.73 20.75
CA ASN A 909 21.58 -20.80 21.67
C ASN A 909 20.23 -20.89 20.92
N PRO A 910 19.52 -22.04 20.95
CA PRO A 910 18.25 -22.20 20.25
C PRO A 910 17.09 -21.35 20.81
N LEU A 911 17.21 -20.81 22.02
CA LEU A 911 16.17 -19.98 22.65
C LEU A 911 16.26 -18.49 22.26
N HIS A 912 17.39 -18.03 21.68
CA HIS A 912 17.65 -16.63 21.27
C HIS A 912 17.34 -16.39 19.76
N LYS A 913 16.31 -17.04 19.23
CA LYS A 913 16.09 -17.16 17.77
C LYS A 913 14.87 -16.41 17.24
N LEU A 914 14.20 -15.60 18.07
CA LEU A 914 12.96 -14.92 17.68
C LEU A 914 13.20 -13.63 16.88
N CYS A 915 14.34 -12.96 17.12
CA CYS A 915 14.73 -11.73 16.44
C CYS A 915 16.18 -11.78 15.95
N SER A 916 16.46 -11.13 14.82
CA SER A 916 17.80 -10.87 14.31
C SER A 916 18.06 -9.37 14.29
N LEU A 917 19.17 -8.96 14.91
CA LEU A 917 19.55 -7.57 15.07
C LEU A 917 20.73 -7.21 14.19
N VAL A 918 20.69 -6.01 13.63
CA VAL A 918 21.73 -5.41 12.81
C VAL A 918 21.98 -4.00 13.34
N PRO A 919 23.22 -3.65 13.73
CA PRO A 919 23.51 -2.30 14.18
C PRO A 919 23.10 -1.25 13.15
N THR A 920 22.33 -0.24 13.56
CA THR A 920 21.86 0.85 12.69
C THR A 920 22.97 1.75 12.17
N THR A 921 24.09 1.79 12.89
CA THR A 921 25.28 2.51 12.48
C THR A 921 26.49 1.74 13.01
N PRO A 922 27.52 1.46 12.19
CA PRO A 922 28.75 0.85 12.67
C PRO A 922 29.33 1.63 13.86
N GLY A 923 29.49 0.97 15.01
CA GLY A 923 30.07 1.57 16.21
C GLY A 923 29.15 2.47 17.06
N LYS A 924 27.83 2.50 16.83
CA LYS A 924 26.85 3.21 17.67
C LYS A 924 25.84 2.26 18.33
N PRO A 925 25.19 2.67 19.45
CA PRO A 925 24.32 1.80 20.25
C PRO A 925 22.95 1.45 19.65
N GLY A 926 22.52 2.05 18.54
CA GLY A 926 21.19 1.79 17.96
C GLY A 926 21.09 0.45 17.22
N THR A 927 20.01 -0.31 17.44
CA THR A 927 19.77 -1.61 16.77
C THR A 927 18.52 -1.53 15.90
N SER A 928 18.67 -1.80 14.59
CA SER A 928 17.52 -2.14 13.73
C SER A 928 17.48 -3.64 13.61
N GLY A 929 16.34 -4.22 13.29
CA GLY A 929 16.23 -5.66 13.28
C GLY A 929 14.97 -6.17 12.62
N ILE A 930 14.91 -7.49 12.55
CA ILE A 930 13.78 -8.26 12.03
C ILE A 930 13.43 -9.37 13.03
N CYS A 931 12.18 -9.44 13.44
CA CYS A 931 11.62 -10.50 14.26
C CYS A 931 10.63 -11.32 13.42
N LEU A 932 10.70 -12.64 13.54
CA LEU A 932 9.78 -13.54 12.83
C LEU A 932 8.74 -14.07 13.82
N ALA A 933 7.47 -14.00 13.43
CA ALA A 933 6.35 -14.55 14.16
C ALA A 933 5.79 -15.75 13.40
N ASP A 934 5.95 -16.97 13.94
CA ASP A 934 5.32 -18.15 13.36
C ASP A 934 3.88 -18.29 13.88
N VAL A 935 3.00 -17.51 13.27
CA VAL A 935 1.58 -17.41 13.63
C VAL A 935 0.70 -18.07 12.56
N HIS A 936 1.25 -19.00 11.78
CA HIS A 936 0.60 -19.70 10.66
C HIS A 936 -0.20 -18.77 9.74
N GLY A 937 0.43 -17.69 9.28
CA GLY A 937 -0.17 -16.73 8.35
C GLY A 937 -1.25 -15.83 8.94
N LYS A 938 -1.43 -15.79 10.27
CA LYS A 938 -2.33 -14.82 10.94
C LYS A 938 -1.78 -13.40 10.81
N HIS A 939 -2.28 -12.69 9.81
CA HIS A 939 -1.91 -11.32 9.51
C HIS A 939 -2.03 -10.36 10.71
N GLU A 940 -3.20 -10.29 11.35
CA GLU A 940 -3.48 -9.35 12.44
C GLU A 940 -3.29 -9.98 13.83
N TYR A 941 -2.25 -10.79 14.01
CA TYR A 941 -2.06 -11.57 15.23
C TYR A 941 -2.02 -10.72 16.52
N LEU A 942 -1.58 -9.46 16.46
CA LEU A 942 -1.61 -8.56 17.63
C LEU A 942 -3.02 -8.17 18.12
N ALA A 943 -4.03 -8.33 17.26
CA ALA A 943 -5.42 -8.00 17.54
C ALA A 943 -6.28 -9.23 17.91
N GLN A 944 -5.71 -10.44 17.87
CA GLN A 944 -6.48 -11.68 18.01
C GLN A 944 -5.88 -12.62 19.07
N ALA A 945 -6.75 -13.32 19.81
CA ALA A 945 -6.32 -14.42 20.69
C ALA A 945 -5.92 -15.62 19.81
N PRO A 946 -4.71 -16.16 19.93
CA PRO A 946 -4.26 -17.14 18.97
C PRO A 946 -4.82 -18.52 19.36
N LYS A 947 -5.69 -19.04 18.50
CA LYS A 947 -5.83 -20.49 18.35
C LYS A 947 -4.69 -20.90 17.43
N ASN A 948 -3.79 -21.77 17.90
CA ASN A 948 -2.63 -22.29 17.17
C ASN A 948 -1.46 -21.29 17.06
N ASP A 949 -1.01 -20.71 18.19
CA ASP A 949 0.29 -20.03 18.28
C ASP A 949 1.40 -21.08 18.45
N GLU A 950 2.39 -21.15 17.56
CA GLU A 950 3.59 -22.00 17.73
C GLU A 950 4.69 -21.25 18.51
N PHE A 951 4.31 -20.64 19.62
CA PHE A 951 5.26 -19.93 20.48
C PHE A 951 6.24 -20.92 21.15
N PRO A 952 7.55 -20.59 21.23
CA PRO A 952 8.51 -21.44 21.93
C PRO A 952 8.09 -21.71 23.39
N PRO A 953 8.30 -22.93 23.92
CA PRO A 953 7.98 -23.22 25.32
C PRO A 953 8.70 -22.25 26.27
N VAL A 954 7.93 -21.60 27.14
CA VAL A 954 8.47 -20.71 28.17
C VAL A 954 8.95 -21.54 29.36
N PRO A 955 10.26 -21.51 29.71
CA PRO A 955 10.78 -22.36 30.79
C PRO A 955 10.24 -21.95 32.17
N GLY A 956 9.89 -22.94 33.00
CA GLY A 956 9.51 -22.74 34.40
C GLY A 956 8.03 -22.95 34.68
N LEU A 957 7.65 -22.75 35.94
CA LEU A 957 6.28 -22.81 36.43
C LEU A 957 5.89 -21.45 37.04
N ASN A 958 4.65 -21.05 36.85
CA ASN A 958 4.08 -19.86 37.50
C ASN A 958 3.87 -20.09 39.00
N SER A 959 3.46 -19.05 39.72
CA SER A 959 3.14 -19.09 41.15
C SER A 959 2.10 -20.14 41.58
N LYS A 960 1.35 -20.73 40.64
CA LYS A 960 0.38 -21.82 40.89
C LYS A 960 0.92 -23.21 40.59
N GLY A 961 2.18 -23.33 40.16
CA GLY A 961 2.82 -24.61 39.79
C GLY A 961 2.45 -25.09 38.38
N GLU A 962 1.92 -24.22 37.53
CA GLU A 962 1.54 -24.54 36.15
C GLU A 962 2.59 -24.02 35.16
N PRO A 963 2.82 -24.69 34.01
CA PRO A 963 3.71 -24.16 32.98
C PRO A 963 3.23 -22.81 32.45
N TYR A 964 4.17 -21.90 32.17
CA TYR A 964 3.89 -20.68 31.43
C TYR A 964 3.40 -21.00 30.00
N LYS A 965 2.51 -20.17 29.47
CA LYS A 965 1.88 -20.33 28.15
C LYS A 965 2.04 -19.04 27.35
N GLY A 966 3.20 -18.90 26.71
CA GLY A 966 3.51 -17.72 25.93
C GLY A 966 2.76 -17.63 24.60
N THR A 967 2.71 -16.41 24.04
CA THR A 967 2.19 -16.12 22.69
C THR A 967 3.08 -15.12 21.96
N PHE A 968 3.14 -15.17 20.62
CA PHE A 968 3.81 -14.16 19.82
C PHE A 968 3.16 -12.78 19.96
N THR A 969 1.86 -12.74 20.25
CA THR A 969 1.13 -11.49 20.52
C THR A 969 1.69 -10.80 21.75
N GLU A 970 1.68 -11.45 22.90
CA GLU A 970 2.22 -10.86 24.12
C GLU A 970 3.72 -10.57 24.01
N TYR A 971 4.48 -11.49 23.39
CA TYR A 971 5.92 -11.31 23.16
C TYR A 971 6.21 -10.04 22.38
N HIS A 972 5.60 -9.85 21.21
CA HIS A 972 5.85 -8.67 20.39
C HIS A 972 5.31 -7.38 21.02
N LYS A 973 4.17 -7.42 21.72
CA LYS A 973 3.68 -6.24 22.46
C LYS A 973 4.72 -5.77 23.49
N ASN A 974 5.23 -6.69 24.29
CA ASN A 974 6.22 -6.35 25.31
C ASN A 974 7.58 -5.97 24.70
N LEU A 975 7.99 -6.65 23.63
CA LEU A 975 9.21 -6.33 22.90
C LEU A 975 9.20 -4.90 22.35
N MET A 976 8.09 -4.47 21.75
CA MET A 976 7.94 -3.10 21.24
C MET A 976 8.02 -2.06 22.35
N VAL A 977 7.33 -2.29 23.47
CA VAL A 977 7.36 -1.39 24.64
C VAL A 977 8.79 -1.25 25.14
N HIS A 978 9.50 -2.36 25.30
CA HIS A 978 10.91 -2.35 25.72
C HIS A 978 11.81 -1.65 24.69
N TYR A 979 11.61 -1.91 23.40
CA TYR A 979 12.37 -1.28 22.33
C TYR A 979 12.21 0.25 22.37
N PHE A 980 10.99 0.76 22.48
CA PHE A 980 10.74 2.20 22.61
C PHE A 980 11.28 2.80 23.91
N HIS A 981 11.10 2.10 25.03
CA HIS A 981 11.64 2.53 26.33
C HIS A 981 13.17 2.70 26.28
N SER A 982 13.86 1.81 25.55
CA SER A 982 15.31 1.88 25.31
C SER A 982 15.73 2.88 24.23
N LEU A 983 14.82 3.73 23.71
CA LEU A 983 15.06 4.62 22.57
C LEU A 983 15.50 3.89 21.29
N GLY A 984 15.08 2.65 21.10
CA GLY A 984 15.46 1.81 19.96
C GLY A 984 16.87 1.24 20.03
N THR A 985 17.49 1.23 21.21
CA THR A 985 18.88 0.75 21.38
C THR A 985 18.96 -0.70 21.85
N GLN A 986 17.91 -1.24 22.47
CA GLN A 986 17.88 -2.60 23.02
C GLN A 986 16.70 -3.41 22.49
N VAL A 987 16.98 -4.64 22.07
CA VAL A 987 15.98 -5.67 21.81
C VAL A 987 16.32 -6.84 22.72
N LEU A 988 15.41 -7.16 23.65
CA LEU A 988 15.57 -8.26 24.59
C LEU A 988 14.67 -9.41 24.14
N ASP A 989 15.27 -10.48 23.64
CA ASP A 989 14.56 -11.60 23.01
C ASP A 989 14.17 -12.72 23.99
N ASP A 990 14.04 -12.43 25.29
CA ASP A 990 13.63 -13.42 26.30
C ASP A 990 12.21 -13.96 26.01
N VAL A 991 12.09 -15.27 25.81
CA VAL A 991 10.80 -15.95 25.58
C VAL A 991 9.77 -15.69 26.68
N CYS A 992 10.19 -15.32 27.89
CA CYS A 992 9.26 -14.93 28.96
C CYS A 992 8.45 -13.68 28.64
N TRP A 993 8.87 -12.84 27.70
CA TRP A 993 8.03 -11.76 27.18
C TRP A 993 6.71 -12.27 26.58
N GLY A 994 6.63 -13.54 26.19
CA GLY A 994 5.40 -14.15 25.67
C GLY A 994 4.33 -14.44 26.72
N ASP A 995 4.65 -14.48 28.02
CA ASP A 995 3.71 -14.83 29.10
C ASP A 995 3.69 -13.75 30.20
N PRO A 996 2.54 -13.11 30.47
CA PRO A 996 2.45 -12.05 31.49
C PRO A 996 2.89 -12.47 32.90
N ASN A 997 2.65 -13.72 33.30
CA ASN A 997 3.09 -14.21 34.61
C ASN A 997 4.61 -14.40 34.63
N CYS A 998 5.23 -14.89 33.55
CA CYS A 998 6.69 -15.01 33.53
C CYS A 998 7.37 -13.63 33.56
N VAL A 999 6.84 -12.65 32.83
CA VAL A 999 7.32 -11.26 32.88
C VAL A 999 7.34 -10.76 34.31
N ALA A 1000 6.23 -10.92 35.05
CA ALA A 1000 6.11 -10.50 36.43
C ALA A 1000 7.05 -11.28 37.38
N ASP A 1001 7.08 -12.61 37.27
CA ASP A 1001 7.87 -13.49 38.15
C ASP A 1001 9.39 -13.26 37.97
N LYS A 1002 9.85 -12.93 36.76
CA LYS A 1002 11.24 -12.55 36.47
C LYS A 1002 11.52 -11.04 36.63
N GLY A 1003 10.48 -10.22 36.74
CA GLY A 1003 10.58 -8.76 36.78
C GLY A 1003 11.23 -8.16 35.54
N LEU A 1004 10.87 -8.66 34.35
CA LEU A 1004 11.44 -8.16 33.08
C LEU A 1004 10.98 -6.73 32.76
N ASP A 1005 9.79 -6.37 33.21
CA ASP A 1005 9.19 -5.04 33.06
C ASP A 1005 9.69 -4.02 34.09
N LYS A 1006 10.56 -4.41 35.04
CA LYS A 1006 11.16 -3.47 36.02
C LYS A 1006 11.92 -2.33 35.37
N ALA A 1007 12.51 -2.55 34.19
CA ALA A 1007 13.15 -1.48 33.43
C ALA A 1007 12.16 -0.35 33.09
N TRP A 1008 10.90 -0.70 32.81
CA TRP A 1008 9.84 0.24 32.48
C TRP A 1008 9.42 1.11 33.67
N GLU A 1009 9.75 0.73 34.91
CA GLU A 1009 9.52 1.58 36.09
C GLU A 1009 10.38 2.84 36.08
N THR A 1010 11.45 2.89 35.29
CA THR A 1010 12.29 4.07 35.14
C THR A 1010 11.79 4.99 34.02
N PRO A 1011 12.01 6.31 34.10
CA PRO A 1011 11.66 7.21 32.99
C PRO A 1011 12.44 6.84 31.73
N VAL A 1012 11.79 6.98 30.57
CA VAL A 1012 12.44 6.90 29.26
C VAL A 1012 13.59 7.92 29.21
N GLY A 1013 14.72 7.52 28.62
CA GLY A 1013 15.90 8.38 28.51
C GLY A 1013 15.63 9.72 27.80
N PRO A 1014 16.53 10.71 27.96
CA PRO A 1014 16.38 12.00 27.28
C PRO A 1014 16.43 11.84 25.75
N VAL A 1015 15.86 12.82 25.03
CA VAL A 1015 15.94 12.86 23.56
C VAL A 1015 17.41 12.82 23.11
N PRO A 1016 17.80 11.90 22.21
CA PRO A 1016 19.16 11.80 21.68
C PRO A 1016 19.67 13.03 20.92
#